data_AF-A0A1Z9ANU2-F1
#
_entry.id   AF-A0A1Z9ANU2-F1
#
_cell.length_a   1.000
_cell.length_b   1.000
_cell.length_c   1.000
_cell.angle_alpha   90.00
_cell.angle_beta   90.00
_cell.angle_gamma   90.00
#
_symmetry.space_group_name_H-M   'P 1'
#
loop_
_entity.id
_entity.type
_entity.pdbx_description
1 polymer ?
#
loop_
_entity_poly.entity_id
_entity_poly.type
_entity_poly.pdbx_seq_one_letter_code
_entity_poly.pdbx_strand_id
1 'polypeptide(L)'
;MEYSKQEYSVTRWVLADKVKEIESKVSQWQKKAQQLGLEEPRIRFTGSEKIVQLPVYDLADKGDSSCPTIGIADIPHVPALKKEVVFSGEIPKLDGYDLLAKIEHSRNDNGAYENLVFTPNKETENSLHLQNKDFHICTPDCNHCDYNRDRKTTYIVENKETNEVLQVGSTCVDDFFGKKTLKQIMASFDAYAFFFNSEEWDEMDVVYARNYNELKHAPIAMLLELADFYTVHQGFVRSGELNATKDCMLAALSMDKGEPSKALNIVRRGVSNVDGEYIASEQVANIIEWAKTIENAEGNNYISNVQAICERPFADIQQRGLLGLIASIPTAYQRYQATRKKINDNSPSLNEPFGVEKERGPLKLNFLKSAQKAVGPHNYTTYSFKDDYGRSFSWRASGASSEMKAIRPGDTVVMDATIKGHSYFQPNKTHYTYLKICKNIVKVPADSPIPDFSAGVQKRAFKETYSFTPSYLDENGDNLGAGFMLVERTWRENSKIRKIKDVIPLNYTENYEAHLVSLLMTTGVNRDPSDPYKEKKDKKFLAAAREAMRPYIEMPKPANNILYLVEGAYPPLFSENPYAEGPLYGSVNDKARSMPRFFLNEEEAVSHGRKLPAGRLLKIQVPNWNPEVVPTSLLLSSEADVVKFKQQAKVDNNALVLMDEAGLIKRIEPLGMGSHWFGEGYNILRMQAVHSEPNDSISSQSPRRLQGRKFATISGLENDHDLSKALKSHISEFWADFDSVGDGIVYDIYSQGKMKGSLDARKTSASLQFLTSDIPMEAGKGRFLAVTDAVSQYYLSLLGADNISFHLVTPNTTSNPFQASETIEIPEPSSISVPELLDTIKEKIFQREKEQKLELQGIKRPSF
;
A
#
# COMPACT_ATOMS: atom_id res chain seq x y z
N MET A 1 32.05 -31.55 -53.74
CA MET A 1 30.81 -32.01 -53.10
C MET A 1 29.84 -30.85 -53.17
N GLU A 2 28.76 -30.99 -53.92
CA GLU A 2 27.67 -30.02 -53.93
C GLU A 2 26.86 -30.22 -52.65
N TYR A 3 26.77 -29.16 -51.83
CA TYR A 3 25.99 -29.19 -50.60
C TYR A 3 24.50 -29.29 -50.95
N SER A 4 23.79 -30.26 -50.37
CA SER A 4 22.33 -30.16 -50.33
C SER A 4 21.92 -29.19 -49.22
N LYS A 5 20.80 -28.50 -49.39
CA LYS A 5 20.29 -27.47 -48.46
C LYS A 5 18.97 -27.94 -47.85
N GLN A 6 18.78 -27.67 -46.57
CA GLN A 6 17.49 -27.82 -45.91
C GLN A 6 16.96 -26.45 -45.51
N GLU A 7 15.87 -26.04 -46.14
CA GLU A 7 15.11 -24.84 -45.75
C GLU A 7 14.28 -25.11 -44.50
N TYR A 8 14.16 -24.12 -43.62
CA TYR A 8 13.25 -24.17 -42.49
C TYR A 8 12.43 -22.88 -42.40
N SER A 9 11.18 -23.01 -41.93
CA SER A 9 10.32 -21.90 -41.55
C SER A 9 9.51 -22.25 -40.31
N VAL A 10 9.51 -21.39 -39.31
CA VAL A 10 8.76 -21.59 -38.06
C VAL A 10 8.05 -20.31 -37.65
N THR A 11 6.80 -20.45 -37.22
CA THR A 11 5.98 -19.35 -36.71
C THR A 11 5.92 -19.42 -35.19
N ARG A 12 6.15 -18.29 -34.51
CA ARG A 12 6.14 -18.18 -33.05
C ARG A 12 5.43 -16.91 -32.59
N TRP A 13 4.89 -16.97 -31.38
CA TRP A 13 4.36 -15.81 -30.66
C TRP A 13 5.39 -15.36 -29.62
N VAL A 14 6.00 -14.20 -29.83
CA VAL A 14 7.09 -13.70 -28.98
C VAL A 14 6.64 -12.47 -28.19
N LEU A 15 7.24 -12.24 -27.02
CA LEU A 15 6.97 -11.06 -26.20
C LEU A 15 7.29 -9.76 -26.96
N ALA A 16 6.33 -8.82 -27.00
CA ALA A 16 6.50 -7.53 -27.66
C ALA A 16 7.70 -6.74 -27.10
N ASP A 17 7.93 -6.82 -25.79
CA ASP A 17 9.05 -6.16 -25.08
C ASP A 17 10.43 -6.71 -25.52
N LYS A 18 10.47 -7.92 -26.08
CA LYS A 18 11.70 -8.61 -26.46
C LYS A 18 12.02 -8.52 -27.96
N VAL A 19 11.17 -7.86 -28.74
CA VAL A 19 11.33 -7.70 -30.20
C VAL A 19 12.72 -7.18 -30.57
N LYS A 20 13.18 -6.09 -29.93
CA LYS A 20 14.50 -5.50 -30.22
C LYS A 20 15.67 -6.43 -29.88
N GLU A 21 15.52 -7.21 -28.81
CA GLU A 21 16.54 -8.19 -28.39
C GLU A 21 16.65 -9.31 -29.42
N ILE A 22 15.50 -9.83 -29.88
CA ILE A 22 15.41 -10.86 -30.92
C ILE A 22 15.97 -10.33 -32.26
N GLU A 23 15.59 -9.13 -32.68
CA GLU A 23 16.11 -8.48 -33.90
C GLU A 23 17.65 -8.33 -33.84
N SER A 24 18.18 -7.96 -32.67
CA SER A 24 19.62 -7.85 -32.44
C SER A 24 20.34 -9.21 -32.56
N LYS A 25 19.81 -10.27 -31.93
CA LYS A 25 20.35 -11.64 -32.06
C LYS A 25 20.36 -12.10 -33.52
N VAL A 26 19.23 -11.95 -34.23
CA VAL A 26 19.13 -12.32 -35.65
C VAL A 26 20.13 -11.52 -36.49
N SER A 27 20.27 -10.21 -36.24
CA SER A 27 21.26 -9.37 -36.94
C SER A 27 22.71 -9.84 -36.73
N GLN A 28 23.04 -10.37 -35.55
CA GLN A 28 24.37 -10.95 -35.28
C GLN A 28 24.59 -12.23 -36.11
N TRP A 29 23.58 -13.09 -36.19
CA TRP A 29 23.65 -14.29 -37.03
C TRP A 29 23.71 -13.99 -38.52
N GLN A 30 22.99 -12.97 -39.00
CA GLN A 30 23.09 -12.50 -40.39
C GLN A 30 24.52 -12.07 -40.73
N LYS A 31 25.17 -11.27 -39.87
CA LYS A 31 26.58 -10.88 -40.06
C LYS A 31 27.51 -12.09 -40.06
N LYS A 32 27.30 -13.06 -39.16
CA LYS A 32 28.09 -14.30 -39.09
C LYS A 32 27.89 -15.15 -40.36
N ALA A 33 26.66 -15.25 -40.87
CA ALA A 33 26.33 -15.94 -42.11
C ALA A 33 27.01 -15.29 -43.33
N GLN A 34 26.96 -13.96 -43.45
CA GLN A 34 27.65 -13.21 -44.51
C GLN A 34 29.16 -13.46 -44.51
N GLN A 35 29.81 -13.43 -43.34
CA GLN A 35 31.25 -13.70 -43.21
C GLN A 35 31.64 -15.11 -43.64
N LEU A 36 30.72 -16.07 -43.50
CA LEU A 36 30.94 -17.48 -43.81
C LEU A 36 30.38 -17.89 -45.18
N GLY A 37 29.77 -16.97 -45.93
CA GLY A 37 29.18 -17.24 -47.24
C GLY A 37 27.94 -18.12 -47.20
N LEU A 38 27.09 -17.95 -46.18
CA LEU A 38 25.83 -18.68 -45.98
C LEU A 38 24.60 -17.80 -46.26
N GLU A 39 23.47 -18.45 -46.53
CA GLU A 39 22.16 -17.80 -46.57
C GLU A 39 21.85 -17.18 -45.20
N GLU A 40 21.40 -15.93 -45.22
CA GLU A 40 21.08 -15.20 -44.00
C GLU A 40 19.76 -15.69 -43.37
N PRO A 41 19.72 -15.97 -42.05
CA PRO A 41 18.46 -16.20 -41.36
C PRO A 41 17.62 -14.92 -41.40
N ARG A 42 16.31 -15.07 -41.60
CA ARG A 42 15.35 -13.98 -41.75
C ARG A 42 14.29 -14.02 -40.66
N ILE A 43 13.84 -12.83 -40.26
CA ILE A 43 12.75 -12.61 -39.31
C ILE A 43 11.70 -11.71 -39.98
N ARG A 44 10.42 -12.06 -39.85
CA ARG A 44 9.31 -11.26 -40.37
C ARG A 44 8.16 -11.19 -39.36
N PHE A 45 7.78 -9.98 -38.96
CA PHE A 45 6.57 -9.73 -38.17
C PHE A 45 5.34 -9.72 -39.07
N THR A 46 4.29 -10.46 -38.71
CA THR A 46 3.04 -10.52 -39.51
C THR A 46 2.12 -9.32 -39.27
N GLY A 47 2.31 -8.62 -38.16
CA GLY A 47 1.43 -7.54 -37.69
C GLY A 47 0.33 -8.03 -36.74
N SER A 48 0.16 -9.34 -36.57
CA SER A 48 -0.78 -9.93 -35.62
C SER A 48 -0.26 -9.77 -34.18
N GLU A 49 -1.13 -9.31 -33.28
CA GLU A 49 -0.83 -9.09 -31.86
C GLU A 49 -1.93 -9.68 -30.98
N LYS A 50 -1.56 -10.24 -29.83
CA LYS A 50 -2.52 -10.73 -28.82
C LYS A 50 -1.96 -10.57 -27.41
N ILE A 51 -2.83 -10.37 -26.43
CA ILE A 51 -2.45 -10.53 -25.02
C ILE A 51 -2.64 -12.00 -24.64
N VAL A 52 -1.67 -12.57 -23.94
CA VAL A 52 -1.71 -13.93 -23.37
C VAL A 52 -1.51 -13.82 -21.86
N GLN A 53 -2.22 -14.63 -21.08
CA GLN A 53 -2.00 -14.74 -19.64
C GLN A 53 -0.84 -15.70 -19.37
N LEU A 54 0.23 -15.15 -18.79
CA LEU A 54 1.40 -15.93 -18.40
C LEU A 54 1.29 -16.29 -16.91
N PRO A 55 1.34 -17.59 -16.56
CA PRO A 55 1.35 -18.02 -15.17
C PRO A 55 2.61 -17.56 -14.44
N VAL A 56 2.45 -17.09 -13.21
CA VAL A 56 3.53 -16.70 -12.30
C VAL A 56 3.81 -17.87 -11.36
N TYR A 57 4.77 -18.71 -11.73
CA TYR A 57 5.12 -19.91 -10.97
C TYR A 57 5.92 -19.65 -9.67
N ASP A 58 6.45 -18.43 -9.48
CA ASP A 58 7.44 -18.09 -8.44
C ASP A 58 6.85 -17.75 -7.05
N LEU A 59 5.63 -18.21 -6.75
CA LEU A 59 5.10 -18.10 -5.37
C LEU A 59 5.58 -19.23 -4.46
N ALA A 60 6.19 -20.29 -5.00
CA ALA A 60 6.62 -21.46 -4.23
C ALA A 60 8.08 -21.38 -3.71
N ASP A 61 8.96 -20.57 -4.33
CA ASP A 61 10.42 -20.66 -4.09
C ASP A 61 11.01 -19.58 -3.17
N LYS A 62 10.18 -18.85 -2.43
CA LYS A 62 10.66 -18.05 -1.28
C LYS A 62 10.90 -18.91 -0.05
N GLY A 63 11.67 -20.01 -0.17
CA GLY A 63 12.33 -20.73 0.93
C GLY A 63 11.49 -21.14 2.15
N ASP A 64 10.17 -21.06 2.05
CA ASP A 64 9.24 -21.32 3.14
C ASP A 64 8.42 -22.54 2.77
N SER A 65 8.82 -23.68 3.33
CA SER A 65 8.16 -24.98 3.18
C SER A 65 6.73 -25.02 3.73
N SER A 66 6.19 -23.88 4.16
CA SER A 66 4.80 -23.68 4.58
C SER A 66 3.89 -23.08 3.51
N CYS A 67 4.39 -22.75 2.31
CA CYS A 67 3.49 -22.31 1.25
C CYS A 67 2.50 -23.44 0.90
N PRO A 68 1.18 -23.23 1.09
CA PRO A 68 0.20 -24.23 0.71
C PRO A 68 0.39 -24.48 -0.78
N THR A 69 0.31 -25.74 -1.18
CA THR A 69 0.33 -26.15 -2.58
C THR A 69 -0.77 -25.36 -3.28
N ILE A 70 -0.41 -24.27 -3.97
CA ILE A 70 -1.35 -23.47 -4.73
C ILE A 70 -1.87 -24.44 -5.79
N GLY A 71 -3.16 -24.78 -5.71
CA GLY A 71 -3.77 -25.60 -6.73
C GLY A 71 -3.54 -24.93 -8.09
N ILE A 72 -3.38 -25.71 -9.16
CA ILE A 72 -3.12 -25.17 -10.51
C ILE A 72 -4.13 -24.07 -10.91
N ALA A 73 -5.34 -24.10 -10.35
CA ALA A 73 -6.39 -23.11 -10.53
C ALA A 73 -6.14 -21.73 -9.87
N ASP A 74 -5.24 -21.64 -8.89
CA ASP A 74 -4.98 -20.45 -8.08
C ASP A 74 -3.65 -19.76 -8.42
N ILE A 75 -2.94 -20.23 -9.46
CA ILE A 75 -1.69 -19.62 -9.93
C ILE A 75 -2.03 -18.21 -10.45
N PRO A 76 -1.40 -17.13 -9.93
CA PRO A 76 -1.63 -15.80 -10.46
C PRO A 76 -1.08 -15.72 -11.88
N HIS A 77 -1.82 -15.06 -12.76
CA HIS A 77 -1.42 -14.84 -14.14
C HIS A 77 -1.19 -13.35 -14.38
N VAL A 78 -0.28 -13.04 -15.30
CA VAL A 78 -0.03 -11.67 -15.75
C VAL A 78 -0.22 -11.53 -17.26
N PRO A 79 -0.83 -10.44 -17.74
CA PRO A 79 -1.04 -10.24 -19.16
C PRO A 79 0.27 -9.85 -19.86
N ALA A 80 0.58 -10.53 -20.96
CA ALA A 80 1.73 -10.25 -21.81
C ALA A 80 1.31 -10.04 -23.26
N LEU A 81 1.72 -8.92 -23.86
CA LEU A 81 1.52 -8.68 -25.30
C LEU A 81 2.51 -9.52 -26.10
N LYS A 82 1.98 -10.39 -26.96
CA LYS A 82 2.75 -11.20 -27.91
C LYS A 82 2.51 -10.77 -29.35
N LYS A 83 3.58 -10.77 -30.15
CA LYS A 83 3.55 -10.56 -31.60
C LYS A 83 3.85 -11.85 -32.33
N GLU A 84 3.17 -12.08 -33.43
CA GLU A 84 3.45 -13.23 -34.29
C GLU A 84 4.63 -12.94 -35.22
N VAL A 85 5.57 -13.88 -35.24
CA VAL A 85 6.84 -13.78 -35.95
C VAL A 85 7.08 -15.05 -36.74
N VAL A 86 7.52 -14.88 -37.99
CA VAL A 86 7.99 -15.97 -38.84
C VAL A 86 9.51 -15.89 -38.93
N PHE A 87 10.18 -16.96 -38.52
CA PHE A 87 11.62 -17.16 -38.74
C PHE A 87 11.83 -18.09 -39.92
N SER A 88 12.84 -17.83 -40.74
CA SER A 88 13.18 -18.69 -41.88
C SER A 88 14.69 -18.67 -42.17
N GLY A 89 15.23 -19.75 -42.72
CA GLY A 89 16.63 -19.81 -43.14
C GLY A 89 16.98 -21.15 -43.76
N GLU A 90 18.28 -21.38 -43.93
CA GLU A 90 18.83 -22.63 -44.47
C GLU A 90 19.87 -23.24 -43.52
N ILE A 91 19.87 -24.57 -43.44
CA ILE A 91 20.96 -25.34 -42.86
C ILE A 91 21.64 -26.15 -43.98
N PRO A 92 22.98 -26.10 -44.09
CA PRO A 92 23.71 -27.01 -44.96
C PRO A 92 23.50 -28.48 -44.53
N LYS A 93 23.06 -29.34 -45.44
CA LYS A 93 22.97 -30.80 -45.20
C LYS A 93 24.31 -31.47 -45.52
N LEU A 94 24.61 -32.53 -44.78
CA LEU A 94 25.83 -33.34 -44.91
C LEU A 94 25.59 -34.45 -45.95
N ASP A 95 26.64 -34.95 -46.61
CA ASP A 95 26.55 -36.11 -47.50
C ASP A 95 26.28 -37.40 -46.67
N GLY A 96 25.00 -37.75 -46.49
CA GLY A 96 24.54 -38.99 -45.87
C GLY A 96 24.50 -39.03 -44.33
N TYR A 97 25.00 -38.00 -43.66
CA TYR A 97 24.99 -37.88 -42.19
C TYR A 97 24.09 -36.72 -41.71
N ASP A 98 23.44 -36.87 -40.57
CA ASP A 98 22.71 -35.82 -39.87
C ASP A 98 23.41 -35.50 -38.53
N LEU A 99 23.53 -34.22 -38.19
CA LEU A 99 24.08 -33.80 -36.90
C LEU A 99 23.01 -33.95 -35.81
N LEU A 100 23.23 -34.87 -34.87
CA LEU A 100 22.31 -35.12 -33.75
C LEU A 100 22.59 -34.22 -32.54
N ALA A 101 23.87 -34.02 -32.19
CA ALA A 101 24.22 -33.25 -31.01
C ALA A 101 25.62 -32.64 -31.07
N LYS A 102 25.83 -31.59 -30.29
CA LYS A 102 27.14 -31.02 -29.94
C LYS A 102 27.38 -31.26 -28.46
N ILE A 103 28.55 -31.79 -28.11
CA ILE A 103 28.95 -32.05 -26.72
C ILE A 103 30.09 -31.12 -26.36
N GLU A 104 29.92 -30.30 -25.33
CA GLU A 104 30.98 -29.52 -24.71
C GLU A 104 31.45 -30.23 -23.45
N HIS A 105 32.72 -30.64 -23.46
CA HIS A 105 33.29 -31.41 -22.37
C HIS A 105 33.83 -30.50 -21.28
N SER A 106 33.45 -30.79 -20.04
CA SER A 106 33.99 -30.14 -18.85
C SER A 106 34.26 -31.18 -17.76
N ARG A 107 35.06 -30.82 -16.75
CA ARG A 107 35.37 -31.70 -15.62
C ARG A 107 34.98 -31.01 -14.32
N ASN A 108 34.43 -31.77 -13.39
CA ASN A 108 34.18 -31.32 -12.02
C ASN A 108 35.45 -31.40 -11.16
N ASP A 109 35.37 -30.92 -9.91
CA ASP A 109 36.49 -30.88 -8.96
C ASP A 109 37.11 -32.26 -8.67
N ASN A 110 36.34 -33.35 -8.88
CA ASN A 110 36.79 -34.73 -8.71
C ASN A 110 37.39 -35.34 -9.99
N GLY A 111 37.52 -34.55 -11.06
CA GLY A 111 38.12 -34.96 -12.32
C GLY A 111 37.21 -35.81 -13.23
N ALA A 112 35.95 -36.04 -12.83
CA ALA A 112 34.94 -36.71 -13.63
C ALA A 112 34.35 -35.75 -14.69
N TYR A 113 33.89 -36.30 -15.81
CA TYR A 113 33.29 -35.50 -16.88
C TYR A 113 31.86 -35.08 -16.53
N GLU A 114 31.57 -33.81 -16.81
CA GLU A 114 30.28 -33.17 -16.66
C GLU A 114 30.04 -32.32 -17.91
N ASN A 115 29.46 -32.94 -18.93
CA ASN A 115 29.35 -32.37 -20.27
C ASN A 115 28.02 -31.67 -20.47
N LEU A 116 28.05 -30.60 -21.27
CA LEU A 116 26.85 -29.96 -21.81
C LEU A 116 26.56 -30.57 -23.18
N VAL A 117 25.34 -31.06 -23.38
CA VAL A 117 24.90 -31.72 -24.62
C VAL A 117 23.81 -30.86 -25.24
N PHE A 118 24.02 -30.44 -26.49
CA PHE A 118 23.14 -29.55 -27.23
C PHE A 118 22.56 -30.28 -28.45
N THR A 119 21.25 -30.46 -28.48
CA THR A 119 20.51 -31.05 -29.61
C THR A 119 19.75 -29.95 -30.37
N PRO A 120 19.59 -30.06 -31.70
CA PRO A 120 18.90 -29.05 -32.51
C PRO A 120 17.37 -29.06 -32.33
N ASN A 121 16.79 -30.22 -32.02
CA ASN A 121 15.34 -30.39 -31.86
C ASN A 121 14.99 -31.70 -31.11
N LYS A 122 13.70 -31.87 -30.82
CA LYS A 122 13.18 -33.02 -30.08
C LYS A 122 13.32 -34.37 -30.81
N GLU A 123 13.31 -34.40 -32.14
CA GLU A 123 13.51 -35.65 -32.91
C GLU A 123 14.95 -36.15 -32.77
N THR A 124 15.92 -35.22 -32.84
CA THR A 124 17.33 -35.55 -32.62
C THR A 124 17.63 -35.94 -31.17
N GLU A 125 16.94 -35.33 -30.20
CA GLU A 125 17.05 -35.70 -28.79
C GLU A 125 16.48 -37.11 -28.53
N ASN A 126 15.32 -37.44 -29.10
CA ASN A 126 14.78 -38.80 -29.06
C ASN A 126 15.75 -39.82 -29.69
N SER A 127 16.35 -39.46 -30.83
CA SER A 127 17.33 -40.31 -31.52
C SER A 127 18.61 -40.51 -30.70
N LEU A 128 19.02 -39.48 -29.95
CA LEU A 128 20.14 -39.54 -29.02
C LEU A 128 19.83 -40.43 -27.80
N HIS A 129 18.63 -40.34 -27.23
CA HIS A 129 18.18 -41.20 -26.13
C HIS A 129 18.15 -42.69 -26.50
N LEU A 130 17.82 -43.02 -27.76
CA LEU A 130 17.82 -44.40 -28.25
C LEU A 130 19.22 -45.05 -28.28
N GLN A 131 20.29 -44.27 -28.17
CA GLN A 131 21.68 -44.78 -28.14
C GLN A 131 22.05 -45.45 -26.81
N ASN A 132 21.21 -45.34 -25.78
CA ASN A 132 21.44 -45.94 -24.45
C ASN A 132 22.84 -45.64 -23.87
N LYS A 133 23.37 -44.44 -24.18
CA LYS A 133 24.66 -43.92 -23.74
C LYS A 133 24.44 -42.57 -23.06
N ASP A 134 25.04 -42.37 -21.91
CA ASP A 134 25.00 -41.08 -21.21
C ASP A 134 26.10 -40.16 -21.76
N PHE A 135 25.68 -39.19 -22.57
CA PHE A 135 26.57 -38.20 -23.17
C PHE A 135 26.97 -37.07 -22.19
N HIS A 136 26.32 -36.96 -21.03
CA HIS A 136 26.69 -35.98 -19.99
C HIS A 136 27.93 -36.40 -19.20
N ILE A 137 28.30 -37.68 -19.22
CA ILE A 137 29.49 -38.20 -18.53
C ILE A 137 30.49 -38.86 -19.49
N CYS A 138 30.26 -38.78 -20.80
CA CYS A 138 31.11 -39.44 -21.78
C CYS A 138 32.49 -38.76 -21.90
N THR A 139 33.49 -39.57 -22.23
CA THR A 139 34.83 -39.11 -22.56
C THR A 139 34.85 -38.40 -23.93
N PRO A 140 35.81 -37.48 -24.19
CA PRO A 140 35.97 -36.77 -25.46
C PRO A 140 36.59 -37.64 -26.58
N ASP A 141 36.25 -38.93 -26.57
CA ASP A 141 36.73 -39.91 -27.54
C ASP A 141 36.09 -39.67 -28.91
N CYS A 142 36.81 -40.10 -29.95
CA CYS A 142 36.41 -39.88 -31.33
C CYS A 142 36.40 -41.22 -32.05
N ASN A 143 35.22 -41.71 -32.45
CA ASN A 143 35.01 -42.97 -33.15
C ASN A 143 35.59 -42.99 -34.58
N HIS A 144 36.03 -41.83 -35.10
CA HIS A 144 36.68 -41.76 -36.41
C HIS A 144 38.18 -42.06 -36.34
N CYS A 145 38.87 -41.51 -35.34
CA CYS A 145 40.32 -41.57 -35.28
C CYS A 145 40.85 -42.42 -34.11
N ASP A 146 39.98 -42.82 -33.18
CA ASP A 146 40.27 -43.56 -31.94
C ASP A 146 41.37 -42.99 -31.03
N TYR A 147 41.92 -41.81 -31.34
CA TYR A 147 42.87 -41.12 -30.48
C TYR A 147 42.16 -40.46 -29.30
N ASN A 148 42.53 -40.91 -28.10
CA ASN A 148 42.19 -40.27 -26.83
C ASN A 148 42.91 -38.91 -26.75
N ARG A 149 42.14 -37.83 -26.87
CA ARG A 149 42.59 -36.45 -26.74
C ARG A 149 41.59 -35.73 -25.86
N ASP A 150 42.06 -34.83 -25.01
CA ASP A 150 41.22 -34.00 -24.13
C ASP A 150 40.54 -32.89 -24.96
N ARG A 151 39.60 -33.27 -25.84
CA ARG A 151 38.89 -32.36 -26.74
C ARG A 151 37.84 -31.60 -25.94
N LYS A 152 37.84 -30.26 -26.07
CA LYS A 152 36.79 -29.41 -25.50
C LYS A 152 35.40 -29.67 -26.11
N THR A 153 35.35 -30.19 -27.34
CA THR A 153 34.09 -30.39 -28.05
C THR A 153 34.14 -31.64 -28.93
N THR A 154 33.08 -32.44 -28.86
CA THR A 154 32.80 -33.53 -29.80
C THR A 154 31.38 -33.37 -30.37
N TYR A 155 31.08 -34.08 -31.45
CA TYR A 155 29.81 -33.99 -32.17
C TYR A 155 29.24 -35.39 -32.36
N ILE A 156 27.93 -35.52 -32.29
CA ILE A 156 27.21 -36.76 -32.55
C ILE A 156 26.57 -36.65 -33.93
N VAL A 157 26.92 -37.58 -34.82
CA VAL A 157 26.45 -37.61 -36.20
C VAL A 157 25.81 -38.97 -36.48
N GLU A 158 24.72 -39.00 -37.22
CA GLU A 158 23.99 -40.20 -37.59
C GLU A 158 24.03 -40.40 -39.09
N ASN A 159 24.46 -41.56 -39.57
CA ASN A 159 24.32 -41.91 -40.98
C ASN A 159 22.87 -42.31 -41.26
N LYS A 160 22.18 -41.63 -42.18
CA LYS A 160 20.76 -41.93 -42.48
C LYS A 160 20.55 -43.21 -43.30
N GLU A 161 21.57 -43.71 -43.98
CA GLU A 161 21.48 -44.96 -44.74
C GLU A 161 21.73 -46.19 -43.86
N THR A 162 22.65 -46.07 -42.88
CA THR A 162 23.02 -47.19 -42.00
C THR A 162 22.44 -47.09 -40.58
N ASN A 163 21.86 -45.95 -40.20
CA ASN A 163 21.47 -45.57 -38.83
C ASN A 163 22.63 -45.66 -37.82
N GLU A 164 23.87 -45.59 -38.28
CA GLU A 164 25.06 -45.62 -37.42
C GLU A 164 25.30 -44.25 -36.79
N VAL A 165 25.44 -44.21 -35.46
CA VAL A 165 25.70 -42.98 -34.71
C VAL A 165 27.15 -42.95 -34.23
N LEU A 166 27.86 -41.88 -34.58
CA LEU A 166 29.28 -41.70 -34.29
C LEU A 166 29.53 -40.44 -33.46
N GLN A 167 30.38 -40.56 -32.43
CA GLN A 167 30.96 -39.43 -31.72
C GLN A 167 32.26 -39.01 -32.40
N VAL A 168 32.29 -37.82 -32.98
CA VAL A 168 33.42 -37.33 -33.78
C VAL A 168 34.02 -36.08 -33.15
N GLY A 169 35.33 -36.09 -32.97
CA GLY A 169 36.06 -34.96 -32.39
C GLY A 169 36.09 -33.74 -33.32
N SER A 170 36.12 -32.53 -32.75
CA SER A 170 36.07 -31.26 -33.49
C SER A 170 37.10 -31.07 -34.60
N THR A 171 38.22 -31.80 -34.57
CA THR A 171 39.28 -31.77 -35.59
C THR A 171 39.19 -32.90 -36.61
N CYS A 172 38.46 -33.97 -36.31
CA CYS A 172 38.20 -35.10 -37.21
C CYS A 172 36.86 -34.95 -37.95
N VAL A 173 36.01 -34.07 -37.44
CA VAL A 173 34.75 -33.65 -38.05
C VAL A 173 35.02 -33.14 -39.48
N ASP A 174 36.14 -32.47 -39.73
CA ASP A 174 36.55 -32.02 -41.07
C ASP A 174 36.75 -33.16 -42.08
N ASP A 175 36.94 -34.41 -41.65
CA ASP A 175 37.04 -35.57 -42.55
C ASP A 175 35.65 -36.06 -43.02
N PHE A 176 34.59 -35.69 -42.29
CA PHE A 176 33.20 -35.87 -42.68
C PHE A 176 32.63 -34.61 -43.37
N PHE A 177 33.17 -33.43 -43.06
CA PHE A 177 32.55 -32.14 -43.40
C PHE A 177 33.40 -31.23 -44.30
N GLY A 178 34.72 -31.39 -44.36
CA GLY A 178 35.65 -30.45 -44.99
C GLY A 178 35.86 -29.16 -44.17
N LYS A 179 37.09 -28.62 -44.18
CA LYS A 179 37.57 -27.51 -43.31
C LYS A 179 36.72 -26.22 -43.26
N LYS A 180 35.88 -25.96 -44.26
CA LYS A 180 35.02 -24.74 -44.31
C LYS A 180 33.60 -25.00 -43.79
N THR A 181 33.13 -26.24 -43.89
CA THR A 181 31.72 -26.58 -43.69
C THR A 181 31.33 -26.68 -42.23
N LEU A 182 32.22 -27.12 -41.33
CA LEU A 182 31.90 -27.20 -39.89
C LEU A 182 31.53 -25.83 -39.33
N LYS A 183 32.36 -24.80 -39.58
CA LYS A 183 32.09 -23.43 -39.09
C LYS A 183 30.77 -22.90 -39.65
N GLN A 184 30.44 -23.27 -40.88
CA GLN A 184 29.19 -22.93 -41.55
C GLN A 184 27.99 -23.62 -40.89
N ILE A 185 28.05 -24.95 -40.72
CA ILE A 185 27.01 -25.74 -40.04
C ILE A 185 26.77 -25.20 -38.63
N MET A 186 27.83 -24.95 -37.85
CA MET A 186 27.69 -24.41 -36.49
C MET A 186 27.02 -23.03 -36.48
N ALA A 187 27.36 -22.14 -37.43
CA ALA A 187 26.75 -20.82 -37.51
C ALA A 187 25.25 -20.89 -37.84
N SER A 188 24.84 -21.81 -38.71
CA SER A 188 23.42 -22.06 -39.02
C SER A 188 22.69 -22.81 -37.90
N PHE A 189 23.40 -23.69 -37.17
CA PHE A 189 22.86 -24.48 -36.06
C PHE A 189 22.44 -23.61 -34.88
N ASP A 190 23.25 -22.61 -34.51
CA ASP A 190 22.94 -21.70 -33.39
C ASP A 190 21.57 -21.00 -33.60
N ALA A 191 21.31 -20.49 -34.81
CA ALA A 191 20.05 -19.83 -35.14
C ALA A 191 18.87 -20.81 -35.20
N TYR A 192 19.08 -21.99 -35.82
CA TYR A 192 18.07 -23.02 -35.91
C TYR A 192 17.65 -23.53 -34.53
N ALA A 193 18.60 -23.90 -33.67
CA ALA A 193 18.33 -24.38 -32.32
C ALA A 193 17.50 -23.36 -31.52
N PHE A 194 17.86 -22.08 -31.58
CA PHE A 194 17.11 -21.00 -30.92
C PHE A 194 15.66 -20.87 -31.40
N PHE A 195 15.40 -20.95 -32.72
CA PHE A 195 14.04 -20.80 -33.25
C PHE A 195 13.13 -21.99 -32.92
N PHE A 196 13.71 -23.18 -32.78
CA PHE A 196 12.97 -24.43 -32.53
C PHE A 196 12.88 -24.83 -31.06
N ASN A 197 13.76 -24.33 -30.19
CA ASN A 197 13.77 -24.62 -28.76
C ASN A 197 12.57 -23.97 -28.04
N SER A 198 11.49 -24.72 -27.81
CA SER A 198 10.32 -24.23 -27.08
C SER A 198 10.61 -23.83 -25.63
N GLU A 199 11.52 -24.54 -24.96
CA GLU A 199 11.85 -24.30 -23.56
C GLU A 199 12.50 -22.92 -23.37
N GLU A 200 13.38 -22.50 -24.27
CA GLU A 200 13.99 -21.17 -24.20
C GLU A 200 12.94 -20.05 -24.34
N TRP A 201 11.90 -20.25 -25.15
CA TRP A 201 10.80 -19.30 -25.27
C TRP A 201 9.86 -19.32 -24.06
N ASP A 202 9.59 -20.50 -23.50
CA ASP A 202 8.81 -20.66 -22.27
C ASP A 202 9.54 -20.04 -21.07
N GLU A 203 10.87 -20.18 -20.99
CA GLU A 203 11.71 -19.51 -19.99
C GLU A 203 11.63 -17.98 -20.12
N MET A 204 11.64 -17.44 -21.34
CA MET A 204 11.46 -16.00 -21.56
C MET A 204 10.10 -15.50 -21.04
N ASP A 205 9.03 -16.28 -21.23
CA ASP A 205 7.72 -15.99 -20.67
C ASP A 205 7.72 -16.05 -19.13
N VAL A 206 8.34 -17.07 -18.54
CA VAL A 206 8.49 -17.21 -17.08
C VAL A 206 9.27 -16.05 -16.49
N VAL A 207 10.38 -15.65 -17.11
CA VAL A 207 11.19 -14.50 -16.67
C VAL A 207 10.40 -13.20 -16.79
N TYR A 208 9.60 -13.03 -17.84
CA TYR A 208 8.69 -11.89 -17.96
C TYR A 208 7.67 -11.86 -16.82
N ALA A 209 7.00 -13.00 -16.58
CA ALA A 209 5.96 -13.14 -15.57
C ALA A 209 6.49 -12.91 -14.15
N ARG A 210 7.69 -13.45 -13.86
CA ARG A 210 8.40 -13.28 -12.58
C ARG A 210 8.71 -11.83 -12.25
N ASN A 211 9.12 -11.05 -13.25
CA ASN A 211 9.53 -9.65 -13.07
C ASN A 211 8.38 -8.66 -13.29
N TYR A 212 7.15 -9.15 -13.35
CA TYR A 212 5.99 -8.34 -13.64
C TYR A 212 5.53 -7.56 -12.41
N ASN A 213 5.99 -6.31 -12.28
CA ASN A 213 5.63 -5.45 -11.16
C ASN A 213 4.43 -4.54 -11.45
N GLU A 214 4.13 -4.27 -12.73
CA GLU A 214 3.10 -3.31 -13.14
C GLU A 214 2.44 -3.71 -14.46
N LEU A 215 1.18 -3.30 -14.63
CA LEU A 215 0.47 -3.49 -15.90
C LEU A 215 1.13 -2.67 -17.01
N LYS A 216 1.56 -3.28 -18.12
CA LYS A 216 2.14 -2.53 -19.26
C LYS A 216 1.16 -2.35 -20.40
N HIS A 217 0.40 -3.39 -20.71
CA HIS A 217 -0.52 -3.41 -21.84
C HIS A 217 -1.94 -3.70 -21.35
N ALA A 218 -2.91 -2.98 -21.90
CA ALA A 218 -4.30 -3.08 -21.48
C ALA A 218 -5.27 -2.96 -22.68
N PRO A 219 -6.42 -3.65 -22.68
CA PRO A 219 -7.44 -3.49 -23.71
C PRO A 219 -7.95 -2.05 -23.78
N ILE A 220 -8.03 -1.47 -24.99
CA ILE A 220 -8.54 -0.10 -25.18
C ILE A 220 -9.95 0.03 -24.63
N ALA A 221 -10.81 -0.97 -24.85
CA ALA A 221 -12.18 -0.99 -24.36
C ALA A 221 -12.26 -0.96 -22.82
N MET A 222 -11.38 -1.68 -22.12
CA MET A 222 -11.29 -1.63 -20.65
C MET A 222 -10.88 -0.24 -20.17
N LEU A 223 -9.87 0.36 -20.81
CA LEU A 223 -9.41 1.71 -20.45
C LEU A 223 -10.50 2.77 -20.71
N LEU A 224 -11.28 2.63 -21.79
CA LEU A 224 -12.42 3.50 -22.07
C LEU A 224 -13.55 3.33 -21.05
N GLU A 225 -13.81 2.11 -20.60
CA GLU A 225 -14.79 1.85 -19.54
C GLU A 225 -14.38 2.46 -18.20
N LEU A 226 -13.09 2.37 -17.88
CA LEU A 226 -12.52 3.01 -16.70
C LEU A 226 -12.61 4.54 -16.80
N ALA A 227 -12.27 5.11 -17.97
CA ALA A 227 -12.38 6.54 -18.23
C ALA A 227 -13.84 7.04 -18.13
N ASP A 228 -14.80 6.29 -18.67
CA ASP A 228 -16.22 6.63 -18.60
C ASP A 228 -16.73 6.58 -17.16
N PHE A 229 -16.34 5.55 -16.39
CA PHE A 229 -16.65 5.45 -14.97
C PHE A 229 -16.21 6.70 -14.19
N TYR A 230 -14.93 7.11 -14.29
CA TYR A 230 -14.46 8.31 -13.58
C TYR A 230 -15.11 9.59 -14.11
N THR A 231 -15.31 9.69 -15.43
CA THR A 231 -15.99 10.84 -16.03
C THR A 231 -17.41 11.01 -15.49
N VAL A 232 -18.17 9.92 -15.35
CA VAL A 232 -19.56 9.95 -14.84
C VAL A 232 -19.61 10.29 -13.35
N HIS A 233 -18.68 9.76 -12.55
CA HIS A 233 -18.73 9.92 -11.09
C HIS A 233 -18.06 11.20 -10.57
N GLN A 234 -17.02 11.68 -11.24
CA GLN A 234 -16.19 12.81 -10.77
C GLN A 234 -16.12 13.96 -11.76
N GLY A 235 -16.60 13.76 -12.99
CA GLY A 235 -16.35 14.67 -14.11
C GLY A 235 -14.96 14.46 -14.72
N PHE A 236 -14.80 14.91 -15.95
CA PHE A 236 -13.49 14.90 -16.60
C PHE A 236 -12.61 16.05 -16.09
N VAL A 237 -11.43 15.71 -15.63
CA VAL A 237 -10.36 16.62 -15.20
C VAL A 237 -9.16 16.44 -16.12
N ARG A 238 -8.65 17.55 -16.66
CA ARG A 238 -7.64 17.52 -17.73
C ARG A 238 -6.31 17.01 -17.20
N SER A 239 -5.56 16.31 -18.05
CA SER A 239 -4.18 15.92 -17.76
C SER A 239 -3.33 17.11 -17.32
N GLY A 240 -2.67 17.00 -16.15
CA GLY A 240 -1.82 18.04 -15.56
C GLY A 240 -2.50 18.90 -14.50
N GLU A 241 -3.82 18.76 -14.31
CA GLU A 241 -4.54 19.35 -13.19
C GLU A 241 -4.56 18.38 -11.98
N LEU A 242 -4.77 18.91 -10.77
CA LEU A 242 -4.88 18.08 -9.56
C LEU A 242 -6.08 17.13 -9.69
N ASN A 243 -5.89 15.84 -9.37
CA ASN A 243 -6.88 14.78 -9.57
C ASN A 243 -7.31 14.63 -11.04
N ALA A 244 -6.37 14.69 -11.98
CA ALA A 244 -6.68 14.44 -13.38
C ALA A 244 -7.31 13.05 -13.55
N THR A 245 -8.27 12.91 -14.47
CA THR A 245 -8.96 11.63 -14.70
C THR A 245 -7.99 10.50 -15.04
N LYS A 246 -6.89 10.82 -15.75
CA LYS A 246 -5.81 9.86 -16.04
C LYS A 246 -5.09 9.35 -14.79
N ASP A 247 -4.97 10.16 -13.73
CA ASP A 247 -4.24 9.79 -12.51
C ASP A 247 -5.13 8.85 -11.66
N CYS A 248 -6.44 9.07 -11.64
CA CYS A 248 -7.41 8.12 -11.07
C CYS A 248 -7.42 6.79 -11.82
N MET A 249 -7.34 6.83 -13.16
CA MET A 249 -7.20 5.61 -13.97
C MET A 249 -5.91 4.87 -13.62
N LEU A 250 -4.77 5.56 -13.47
CA LEU A 250 -3.51 4.94 -13.06
C LEU A 250 -3.62 4.29 -11.68
N ALA A 251 -4.20 4.97 -10.69
CA ALA A 251 -4.41 4.41 -9.35
C ALA A 251 -5.25 3.12 -9.39
N ALA A 252 -6.30 3.08 -10.23
CA ALA A 252 -7.09 1.86 -10.42
C ALA A 252 -6.31 0.74 -11.13
N LEU A 253 -5.51 1.05 -12.15
CA LEU A 253 -4.67 0.06 -12.83
C LEU A 253 -3.58 -0.50 -11.90
N SER A 254 -3.09 0.31 -10.96
CA SER A 254 -2.18 -0.09 -9.87
C SER A 254 -2.88 -0.83 -8.72
N MET A 255 -4.21 -0.97 -8.78
CA MET A 255 -5.03 -1.63 -7.76
C MET A 255 -4.91 -0.98 -6.37
N ASP A 256 -4.83 0.35 -6.34
CA ASP A 256 -4.68 1.12 -5.10
C ASP A 256 -5.87 0.91 -4.15
N LYS A 257 -5.58 0.76 -2.85
CA LYS A 257 -6.58 0.40 -1.81
C LYS A 257 -7.68 1.45 -1.61
N GLY A 258 -7.47 2.68 -2.07
CA GLY A 258 -8.44 3.79 -1.96
C GLY A 258 -9.44 3.84 -3.12
N GLU A 259 -9.26 3.04 -4.17
CA GLU A 259 -10.06 3.15 -5.38
C GLU A 259 -11.45 2.49 -5.25
N PRO A 260 -12.48 3.03 -5.94
CA PRO A 260 -13.81 2.46 -5.91
C PRO A 260 -13.83 1.01 -6.38
N SER A 261 -14.54 0.13 -5.67
CA SER A 261 -14.61 -1.30 -6.01
C SER A 261 -15.10 -1.56 -7.44
N LYS A 262 -15.95 -0.69 -7.99
CA LYS A 262 -16.42 -0.78 -9.38
C LYS A 262 -15.29 -0.52 -10.40
N ALA A 263 -14.40 0.44 -10.13
CA ALA A 263 -13.20 0.67 -10.94
C ALA A 263 -12.26 -0.53 -10.89
N LEU A 264 -12.00 -1.06 -9.68
CA LEU A 264 -11.16 -2.24 -9.49
C LEU A 264 -11.76 -3.48 -10.20
N ASN A 265 -13.08 -3.63 -10.21
CA ASN A 265 -13.74 -4.73 -10.93
C ASN A 265 -13.67 -4.59 -12.47
N ILE A 266 -13.60 -3.37 -13.02
CA ILE A 266 -13.31 -3.15 -14.44
C ILE A 266 -11.92 -3.67 -14.78
N VAL A 267 -10.92 -3.31 -13.96
CA VAL A 267 -9.54 -3.76 -14.12
C VAL A 267 -9.45 -5.28 -13.99
N ARG A 268 -10.03 -5.86 -12.92
CA ARG A 268 -10.07 -7.33 -12.74
C ARG A 268 -10.67 -8.04 -13.94
N ARG A 269 -11.82 -7.61 -14.47
CA ARG A 269 -12.41 -8.24 -15.67
C ARG A 269 -11.50 -8.19 -16.89
N GLY A 270 -10.79 -7.07 -17.10
CA GLY A 270 -9.87 -6.96 -18.23
C GLY A 270 -8.57 -7.73 -18.03
N VAL A 271 -8.17 -8.02 -16.79
CA VAL A 271 -7.03 -8.88 -16.47
C VAL A 271 -7.44 -10.37 -16.50
N SER A 272 -8.64 -10.74 -16.07
CA SER A 272 -9.06 -12.15 -15.90
C SER A 272 -9.62 -12.83 -17.15
N ASN A 273 -10.11 -12.11 -18.16
CA ASN A 273 -10.75 -12.70 -19.35
C ASN A 273 -9.83 -12.63 -20.59
N VAL A 274 -9.08 -13.70 -20.92
CA VAL A 274 -8.05 -13.65 -22.00
C VAL A 274 -8.13 -14.77 -23.06
N ASP A 275 -9.21 -15.55 -23.10
CA ASP A 275 -9.54 -16.32 -24.32
C ASP A 275 -10.61 -15.62 -25.19
N GLY A 276 -11.13 -14.46 -24.75
CA GLY A 276 -12.20 -13.71 -25.42
C GLY A 276 -11.93 -12.21 -25.50
N GLU A 277 -12.48 -11.57 -26.54
CA GLU A 277 -12.56 -10.12 -26.65
C GLU A 277 -13.12 -9.54 -25.35
N TYR A 278 -12.47 -8.50 -24.80
CA TYR A 278 -13.01 -7.78 -23.65
C TYR A 278 -14.42 -7.29 -23.99
N ILE A 279 -15.43 -7.82 -23.30
CA ILE A 279 -16.82 -7.43 -23.51
C ILE A 279 -17.05 -6.09 -22.80
N ALA A 280 -16.96 -5.02 -23.59
CA ALA A 280 -17.19 -3.66 -23.12
C ALA A 280 -18.67 -3.45 -22.74
N SER A 281 -18.92 -2.53 -21.82
CA SER A 281 -20.28 -2.02 -21.62
C SER A 281 -20.87 -1.43 -22.91
N GLU A 282 -22.20 -1.47 -23.06
CA GLU A 282 -22.92 -0.91 -24.22
C GLU A 282 -22.53 0.55 -24.50
N GLN A 283 -22.37 1.35 -23.44
CA GLN A 283 -21.93 2.74 -23.54
C GLN A 283 -20.54 2.86 -24.19
N VAL A 284 -19.60 1.99 -23.83
CA VAL A 284 -18.25 1.98 -24.40
C VAL A 284 -18.25 1.46 -25.83
N ALA A 285 -19.07 0.46 -26.15
CA ALA A 285 -19.27 0.01 -27.52
C ALA A 285 -19.75 1.18 -28.41
N ASN A 286 -20.72 1.96 -27.94
CA ASN A 286 -21.20 3.16 -28.63
C ASN A 286 -20.11 4.25 -28.76
N ILE A 287 -19.25 4.43 -27.75
CA ILE A 287 -18.11 5.35 -27.81
C ILE A 287 -17.13 4.92 -28.91
N ILE A 288 -16.81 3.63 -28.99
CA ILE A 288 -15.88 3.08 -30.01
C ILE A 288 -16.47 3.22 -31.41
N GLU A 289 -17.75 2.92 -31.60
CA GLU A 289 -18.43 3.08 -32.89
C GLU A 289 -18.47 4.54 -33.33
N TRP A 290 -18.79 5.46 -32.40
CA TRP A 290 -18.72 6.89 -32.65
C TRP A 290 -17.30 7.34 -33.01
N ALA A 291 -16.29 6.88 -32.29
CA ALA A 291 -14.90 7.21 -32.56
C ALA A 291 -14.44 6.76 -33.95
N LYS A 292 -14.98 5.66 -34.48
CA LYS A 292 -14.71 5.18 -35.85
C LYS A 292 -15.43 5.98 -36.93
N THR A 293 -16.58 6.56 -36.61
CA THR A 293 -17.49 7.20 -37.60
C THR A 293 -17.48 8.73 -37.56
N ILE A 294 -16.80 9.33 -36.57
CA ILE A 294 -16.71 10.80 -36.47
C ILE A 294 -15.99 11.40 -37.68
N GLU A 295 -16.65 12.36 -38.33
CA GLU A 295 -16.06 13.12 -39.45
C GLU A 295 -14.96 14.07 -38.95
N ASN A 296 -13.85 14.13 -39.68
CA ASN A 296 -12.73 15.04 -39.41
C ASN A 296 -12.50 16.02 -40.57
N ALA A 297 -13.57 16.69 -41.02
CA ALA A 297 -13.54 17.54 -42.22
C ALA A 297 -12.52 18.71 -42.15
N GLU A 298 -12.19 19.20 -40.94
CA GLU A 298 -11.27 20.32 -40.72
C GLU A 298 -9.82 19.89 -40.39
N GLY A 299 -9.51 18.58 -40.39
CA GLY A 299 -8.16 18.09 -40.09
C GLY A 299 -7.74 18.30 -38.62
N ASN A 300 -8.66 18.10 -37.68
CA ASN A 300 -8.38 18.21 -36.25
C ASN A 300 -7.55 17.00 -35.76
N ASN A 301 -6.31 17.26 -35.35
CA ASN A 301 -5.39 16.25 -34.82
C ASN A 301 -5.96 15.42 -33.65
N TYR A 302 -6.82 16.02 -32.83
CA TYR A 302 -7.45 15.27 -31.73
C TYR A 302 -8.37 14.17 -32.27
N ILE A 303 -9.17 14.46 -33.29
CA ILE A 303 -10.10 13.48 -33.87
C ILE A 303 -9.31 12.34 -34.54
N SER A 304 -8.25 12.66 -35.28
CA SER A 304 -7.34 11.65 -35.84
C SER A 304 -6.73 10.75 -34.77
N ASN A 305 -6.35 11.32 -33.62
CA ASN A 305 -5.84 10.53 -32.50
C ASN A 305 -6.91 9.61 -31.90
N VAL A 306 -8.14 10.09 -31.74
CA VAL A 306 -9.25 9.27 -31.21
C VAL A 306 -9.53 8.09 -32.14
N GLN A 307 -9.58 8.31 -33.46
CA GLN A 307 -9.72 7.25 -34.46
C GLN A 307 -8.59 6.22 -34.35
N ALA A 308 -7.33 6.67 -34.40
CA ALA A 308 -6.17 5.78 -34.34
C ALA A 308 -6.06 4.98 -33.03
N ILE A 309 -6.53 5.54 -31.91
CA ILE A 309 -6.57 4.84 -30.62
C ILE A 309 -7.66 3.77 -30.62
N CYS A 310 -8.87 4.10 -31.07
CA CYS A 310 -10.02 3.20 -31.05
C CYS A 310 -10.00 2.11 -32.14
N GLU A 311 -9.07 2.20 -33.10
CA GLU A 311 -8.77 1.13 -34.07
C GLU A 311 -7.90 0.02 -33.48
N ARG A 312 -7.17 0.29 -32.40
CA ARG A 312 -6.25 -0.67 -31.79
C ARG A 312 -6.98 -1.54 -30.76
N PRO A 313 -6.64 -2.82 -30.65
CA PRO A 313 -7.19 -3.68 -29.61
C PRO A 313 -6.60 -3.37 -28.22
N PHE A 314 -5.34 -2.95 -28.16
CA PHE A 314 -4.59 -2.74 -26.91
C PHE A 314 -3.80 -1.42 -26.91
N ALA A 315 -3.51 -0.92 -25.71
CA ALA A 315 -2.63 0.23 -25.46
C ALA A 315 -1.47 -0.16 -24.56
N ASP A 316 -0.28 0.39 -24.87
CA ASP A 316 0.83 0.52 -23.93
C ASP A 316 0.52 1.69 -22.97
N ILE A 317 0.26 1.38 -21.70
CA ILE A 317 -0.13 2.39 -20.72
C ILE A 317 1.04 3.31 -20.34
N GLN A 318 2.28 2.91 -20.62
CA GLN A 318 3.47 3.72 -20.40
C GLN A 318 3.71 4.73 -21.52
N GLN A 319 3.02 4.58 -22.67
CA GLN A 319 3.13 5.53 -23.77
C GLN A 319 2.73 6.94 -23.33
N ARG A 320 3.69 7.87 -23.41
CA ARG A 320 3.52 9.26 -22.95
C ARG A 320 2.31 9.92 -23.61
N GLY A 321 1.37 10.37 -22.77
CA GLY A 321 0.19 11.15 -23.19
C GLY A 321 -0.99 10.31 -23.70
N LEU A 322 -0.82 9.01 -23.95
CA LEU A 322 -1.88 8.14 -24.47
C LEU A 322 -3.05 8.04 -23.50
N LEU A 323 -2.77 7.74 -22.23
CA LEU A 323 -3.82 7.59 -21.21
C LEU A 323 -4.62 8.88 -20.99
N GLY A 324 -3.96 10.04 -21.11
CA GLY A 324 -4.62 11.34 -21.05
C GLY A 324 -5.58 11.59 -22.22
N LEU A 325 -5.24 11.08 -23.42
CA LEU A 325 -6.14 11.10 -24.58
C LEU A 325 -7.33 10.16 -24.35
N ILE A 326 -7.07 8.91 -23.94
CA ILE A 326 -8.13 7.93 -23.64
C ILE A 326 -9.13 8.48 -22.60
N ALA A 327 -8.62 9.07 -21.52
CA ALA A 327 -9.43 9.69 -20.47
C ALA A 327 -10.39 10.78 -20.98
N SER A 328 -10.06 11.44 -22.09
CA SER A 328 -10.86 12.53 -22.65
C SER A 328 -12.01 12.09 -23.57
N ILE A 329 -11.92 10.87 -24.12
CA ILE A 329 -12.85 10.36 -25.14
C ILE A 329 -14.30 10.30 -24.64
N PRO A 330 -14.61 9.79 -23.42
CA PRO A 330 -15.99 9.74 -22.93
C PRO A 330 -16.64 11.11 -22.82
N THR A 331 -15.91 12.13 -22.35
CA THR A 331 -16.42 13.51 -22.30
C THR A 331 -16.65 14.10 -23.68
N ALA A 332 -15.80 13.78 -24.65
CA ALA A 332 -16.01 14.20 -26.04
C ALA A 332 -17.31 13.59 -26.60
N TYR A 333 -17.55 12.31 -26.35
CA TYR A 333 -18.78 11.63 -26.74
C TYR A 333 -20.03 12.22 -26.05
N GLN A 334 -19.98 12.52 -24.75
CA GLN A 334 -21.08 13.17 -24.03
C GLN A 334 -21.43 14.55 -24.64
N ARG A 335 -20.43 15.33 -25.07
CA ARG A 335 -20.66 16.62 -25.76
C ARG A 335 -21.31 16.42 -27.12
N TYR A 336 -20.90 15.40 -27.86
CA TYR A 336 -21.51 15.02 -29.13
C TYR A 336 -22.99 14.64 -28.93
N GLN A 337 -23.30 13.76 -27.97
CA GLN A 337 -24.67 13.38 -27.64
C GLN A 337 -25.53 14.58 -27.19
N ALA A 338 -25.00 15.45 -26.33
CA ALA A 338 -25.71 16.65 -25.89
C ALA A 338 -26.00 17.61 -27.05
N THR A 339 -25.13 17.67 -28.05
CA THR A 339 -25.34 18.46 -29.27
C THR A 339 -26.45 17.85 -30.13
N ARG A 340 -26.49 16.51 -30.29
CA ARG A 340 -27.59 15.83 -31.01
C ARG A 340 -28.92 15.93 -30.27
N LYS A 341 -28.96 15.80 -28.95
CA LYS A 341 -30.20 15.96 -28.16
C LYS A 341 -30.77 17.37 -28.27
N LYS A 342 -29.92 18.41 -28.26
CA LYS A 342 -30.35 19.81 -28.50
C LYS A 342 -30.92 20.05 -29.89
N ILE A 343 -30.52 19.27 -30.88
CA ILE A 343 -31.09 19.34 -32.23
C ILE A 343 -32.48 18.67 -32.28
N ASN A 344 -32.74 17.70 -31.39
CA ASN A 344 -33.99 16.92 -31.38
C ASN A 344 -35.07 17.42 -30.39
N ASP A 345 -34.70 18.16 -29.34
CA ASP A 345 -35.66 18.68 -28.35
C ASP A 345 -36.27 20.04 -28.76
N ASN A 346 -37.53 20.02 -29.22
CA ASN A 346 -38.36 21.19 -29.55
C ASN A 346 -38.85 22.00 -28.32
N SER A 347 -38.01 22.21 -27.30
CA SER A 347 -38.33 23.19 -26.23
C SER A 347 -38.18 24.61 -26.77
N PRO A 348 -39.06 25.58 -26.40
CA PRO A 348 -38.86 26.98 -26.75
C PRO A 348 -37.63 27.53 -26.03
N SER A 349 -36.48 27.38 -26.67
CA SER A 349 -35.19 27.89 -26.24
C SER A 349 -35.09 29.35 -26.70
N LEU A 350 -35.55 30.29 -25.87
CA LEU A 350 -35.30 31.70 -26.16
C LEU A 350 -33.80 31.98 -26.07
N ASN A 351 -33.22 32.36 -27.21
CA ASN A 351 -31.81 32.69 -27.33
C ASN A 351 -31.65 34.20 -27.48
N GLU A 352 -32.04 34.93 -26.44
CA GLU A 352 -32.05 36.38 -26.39
C GLU A 352 -31.54 36.88 -25.02
N PRO A 353 -31.05 38.14 -24.91
CA PRO A 353 -30.69 38.74 -23.64
C PRO A 353 -31.90 38.95 -22.71
N PHE A 354 -31.67 38.99 -21.39
CA PHE A 354 -32.70 39.22 -20.37
C PHE A 354 -32.43 40.51 -19.58
N GLY A 355 -33.43 41.38 -19.48
CA GLY A 355 -33.37 42.64 -18.71
C GLY A 355 -32.47 43.71 -19.33
N VAL A 356 -32.35 44.86 -18.66
CA VAL A 356 -31.48 45.98 -19.09
C VAL A 356 -30.24 46.08 -18.19
N GLU A 357 -29.11 46.51 -18.74
CA GLU A 357 -27.88 46.70 -17.97
C GLU A 357 -28.10 47.60 -16.74
N LYS A 358 -27.51 47.22 -15.60
CA LYS A 358 -27.61 47.86 -14.28
C LYS A 358 -28.94 47.68 -13.56
N GLU A 359 -29.96 47.09 -14.17
CA GLU A 359 -31.18 46.72 -13.45
C GLU A 359 -30.89 45.65 -12.40
N ARG A 360 -31.68 45.69 -11.33
CA ARG A 360 -31.52 44.79 -10.19
C ARG A 360 -32.87 44.35 -9.67
N GLY A 361 -33.03 43.04 -9.51
CA GLY A 361 -34.25 42.42 -9.02
C GLY A 361 -34.08 40.94 -8.68
N PRO A 362 -35.12 40.30 -8.15
CA PRO A 362 -35.15 38.87 -7.89
C PRO A 362 -35.24 38.07 -9.20
N LEU A 363 -34.43 37.01 -9.33
CA LEU A 363 -34.44 36.07 -10.45
C LEU A 363 -34.64 34.64 -9.96
N LYS A 364 -35.48 33.88 -10.67
CA LYS A 364 -35.54 32.41 -10.57
C LYS A 364 -34.69 31.80 -11.68
N LEU A 365 -33.71 30.99 -11.29
CA LEU A 365 -32.72 30.41 -12.20
C LEU A 365 -32.46 28.94 -11.86
N ASN A 366 -32.34 28.09 -12.88
CA ASN A 366 -31.82 26.74 -12.77
C ASN A 366 -30.29 26.75 -12.83
N PHE A 367 -29.65 26.20 -11.81
CA PHE A 367 -28.19 26.14 -11.73
C PHE A 367 -27.65 24.97 -12.57
N LEU A 368 -26.79 25.27 -13.55
CA LEU A 368 -26.25 24.24 -14.45
C LEU A 368 -24.88 23.72 -14.02
N LYS A 369 -23.93 24.62 -13.75
CA LYS A 369 -22.55 24.25 -13.40
C LYS A 369 -21.76 25.43 -12.87
N SER A 370 -20.69 25.12 -12.14
CA SER A 370 -19.64 26.06 -11.75
C SER A 370 -18.28 25.62 -12.29
N ALA A 371 -17.42 26.58 -12.64
CA ALA A 371 -16.03 26.32 -13.01
C ALA A 371 -15.13 27.35 -12.33
N GLN A 372 -14.12 26.86 -11.60
CA GLN A 372 -13.07 27.70 -11.01
C GLN A 372 -12.03 28.01 -12.09
N LYS A 373 -11.61 29.26 -12.18
CA LYS A 373 -10.60 29.73 -13.11
C LYS A 373 -9.55 30.54 -12.36
N ALA A 374 -8.28 30.26 -12.63
CA ALA A 374 -7.15 31.06 -12.17
C ALA A 374 -6.78 32.07 -13.26
N VAL A 375 -6.65 33.35 -12.90
CA VAL A 375 -6.06 34.38 -13.76
C VAL A 375 -5.05 35.16 -12.91
N GLY A 376 -3.77 34.86 -13.10
CA GLY A 376 -2.68 35.40 -12.26
C GLY A 376 -2.83 34.94 -10.80
N PRO A 377 -2.53 35.79 -9.80
CA PRO A 377 -2.65 35.46 -8.37
C PRO A 377 -4.10 35.41 -7.86
N HIS A 378 -5.10 35.56 -8.73
CA HIS A 378 -6.51 35.63 -8.35
C HIS A 378 -7.33 34.47 -8.92
N ASN A 379 -8.11 33.83 -8.05
CA ASN A 379 -9.06 32.79 -8.42
C ASN A 379 -10.48 33.37 -8.46
N TYR A 380 -11.23 33.04 -9.51
CA TYR A 380 -12.66 33.34 -9.58
C TYR A 380 -13.46 32.13 -10.01
N THR A 381 -14.71 32.07 -9.57
CA THR A 381 -15.67 31.03 -9.94
C THR A 381 -16.66 31.61 -10.93
N THR A 382 -16.90 30.88 -12.02
CA THR A 382 -17.97 31.20 -12.98
C THR A 382 -19.12 30.22 -12.78
N TYR A 383 -20.33 30.75 -12.55
CA TYR A 383 -21.57 29.99 -12.41
C TYR A 383 -22.42 30.19 -13.67
N SER A 384 -22.95 29.10 -14.23
CA SER A 384 -23.83 29.11 -15.40
C SER A 384 -25.24 28.72 -14.98
N PHE A 385 -26.23 29.47 -15.47
CA PHE A 385 -27.64 29.24 -15.18
C PHE A 385 -28.52 29.33 -16.43
N LYS A 386 -29.76 28.85 -16.30
CA LYS A 386 -30.86 29.09 -17.25
C LYS A 386 -32.12 29.56 -16.53
N ASP A 387 -32.94 30.38 -17.18
CA ASP A 387 -34.31 30.64 -16.72
C ASP A 387 -35.28 29.56 -17.24
N ASP A 388 -36.54 29.66 -16.80
CA ASP A 388 -37.62 28.75 -17.20
C ASP A 388 -37.94 28.81 -18.72
N TYR A 389 -37.47 29.85 -19.43
CA TYR A 389 -37.62 30.04 -20.88
C TYR A 389 -36.36 29.64 -21.67
N GLY A 390 -35.34 29.09 -21.00
CA GLY A 390 -34.11 28.59 -21.62
C GLY A 390 -33.03 29.64 -21.93
N ARG A 391 -33.21 30.91 -21.54
CA ARG A 391 -32.22 31.99 -21.70
C ARG A 391 -31.01 31.72 -20.81
N SER A 392 -29.81 32.07 -21.28
CA SER A 392 -28.56 31.73 -20.59
C SER A 392 -28.01 32.89 -19.73
N PHE A 393 -27.64 32.58 -18.49
CA PHE A 393 -27.07 33.53 -17.54
C PHE A 393 -25.69 33.09 -17.05
N SER A 394 -24.79 34.03 -16.81
CA SER A 394 -23.44 33.77 -16.29
C SER A 394 -23.06 34.75 -15.20
N TRP A 395 -22.65 34.23 -14.04
CA TRP A 395 -22.17 35.04 -12.92
C TRP A 395 -20.71 34.73 -12.60
N ARG A 396 -19.89 35.76 -12.47
CA ARG A 396 -18.49 35.66 -12.03
C ARG A 396 -18.37 36.15 -10.59
N ALA A 397 -17.90 35.30 -9.68
CA ALA A 397 -17.66 35.63 -8.28
C ALA A 397 -16.18 35.45 -7.91
N SER A 398 -15.65 36.34 -7.08
CA SER A 398 -14.32 36.23 -6.49
C SER A 398 -14.34 35.15 -5.40
N GLY A 399 -13.78 33.97 -5.65
CA GLY A 399 -13.91 32.81 -4.76
C GLY A 399 -15.24 32.04 -4.93
N ALA A 400 -15.42 30.95 -4.18
CA ALA A 400 -16.69 30.22 -4.12
C ALA A 400 -17.64 30.94 -3.14
N SER A 401 -18.78 31.43 -3.61
CA SER A 401 -19.83 31.97 -2.73
C SER A 401 -20.25 30.86 -1.75
N SER A 402 -20.19 31.15 -0.44
CA SER A 402 -20.55 30.18 0.60
C SER A 402 -22.00 29.73 0.46
N GLU A 403 -22.89 30.61 -0.02
CA GLU A 403 -24.28 30.30 -0.29
C GLU A 403 -24.44 29.30 -1.45
N MET A 404 -23.58 29.37 -2.48
CA MET A 404 -23.58 28.42 -3.60
C MET A 404 -22.97 27.05 -3.27
N LYS A 405 -22.20 26.91 -2.17
CA LYS A 405 -21.58 25.62 -1.79
C LYS A 405 -22.62 24.52 -1.49
N ALA A 406 -23.81 24.90 -1.02
CA ALA A 406 -24.88 23.97 -0.66
C ALA A 406 -25.85 23.64 -1.83
N ILE A 407 -25.65 24.27 -3.01
CA ILE A 407 -26.56 24.16 -4.16
C ILE A 407 -25.92 23.25 -5.22
N ARG A 408 -26.64 22.23 -5.68
CA ARG A 408 -26.14 21.24 -6.65
C ARG A 408 -26.57 21.57 -8.07
N PRO A 409 -25.77 21.24 -9.10
CA PRO A 409 -26.22 21.28 -10.49
C PRO A 409 -27.58 20.60 -10.67
N GLY A 410 -28.52 21.28 -11.34
CA GLY A 410 -29.92 20.89 -11.52
C GLY A 410 -30.88 21.57 -10.55
N ASP A 411 -30.41 22.12 -9.42
CA ASP A 411 -31.27 22.81 -8.45
C ASP A 411 -31.79 24.15 -9.00
N THR A 412 -33.02 24.50 -8.60
CA THR A 412 -33.62 25.81 -8.91
C THR A 412 -33.41 26.75 -7.73
N VAL A 413 -33.01 27.98 -8.03
CA VAL A 413 -32.68 29.00 -7.02
C VAL A 413 -33.41 30.30 -7.31
N VAL A 414 -33.81 30.99 -6.24
CA VAL A 414 -34.20 32.40 -6.30
C VAL A 414 -33.06 33.23 -5.72
N MET A 415 -32.67 34.29 -6.42
CA MET A 415 -31.58 35.18 -5.99
C MET A 415 -31.83 36.63 -6.39
N ASP A 416 -31.26 37.56 -5.64
CA ASP A 416 -31.23 38.97 -6.02
C ASP A 416 -30.02 39.23 -6.91
N ALA A 417 -30.26 39.55 -8.19
CA ALA A 417 -29.22 39.70 -9.18
C ALA A 417 -29.21 41.11 -9.81
N THR A 418 -28.02 41.57 -10.20
CA THR A 418 -27.85 42.79 -11.03
C THR A 418 -27.34 42.42 -12.40
N ILE A 419 -28.03 42.86 -13.45
CA ILE A 419 -27.63 42.67 -14.84
C ILE A 419 -26.37 43.50 -15.11
N LYS A 420 -25.29 42.82 -15.50
CA LYS A 420 -23.99 43.43 -15.80
C LYS A 420 -23.87 43.87 -17.25
N GLY A 421 -24.44 43.10 -18.17
CA GLY A 421 -24.29 43.26 -19.61
C GLY A 421 -24.62 41.99 -20.37
N HIS A 422 -24.58 42.06 -21.70
CA HIS A 422 -24.91 40.94 -22.58
C HIS A 422 -23.76 40.61 -23.54
N SER A 423 -23.67 39.37 -24.00
CA SER A 423 -22.78 39.01 -25.12
C SER A 423 -23.37 37.92 -25.99
N TYR A 424 -22.97 37.89 -27.26
CA TYR A 424 -23.25 36.80 -28.17
C TYR A 424 -21.97 35.98 -28.40
N PHE A 425 -22.00 34.69 -28.07
CA PHE A 425 -20.85 33.80 -28.25
C PHE A 425 -20.98 33.03 -29.56
N GLN A 426 -20.16 33.37 -30.56
CA GLN A 426 -20.26 32.79 -31.90
C GLN A 426 -20.12 31.26 -31.98
N PRO A 427 -19.17 30.60 -31.28
CA PRO A 427 -18.94 29.16 -31.44
C PRO A 427 -20.15 28.27 -31.09
N ASN A 428 -21.05 28.74 -30.23
CA ASN A 428 -22.28 28.03 -29.89
C ASN A 428 -23.55 28.84 -30.22
N LYS A 429 -23.42 29.94 -30.96
CA LYS A 429 -24.49 30.88 -31.34
C LYS A 429 -25.42 31.24 -30.17
N THR A 430 -24.90 31.43 -28.96
CA THR A 430 -25.73 31.63 -27.75
C THR A 430 -25.59 33.04 -27.18
N HIS A 431 -26.72 33.68 -26.85
CA HIS A 431 -26.80 34.92 -26.08
C HIS A 431 -26.64 34.63 -24.58
N TYR A 432 -25.76 35.39 -23.92
CA TYR A 432 -25.52 35.33 -22.49
C TYR A 432 -25.88 36.65 -21.83
N THR A 433 -26.57 36.56 -20.69
CA THR A 433 -26.79 37.67 -19.75
C THR A 433 -25.82 37.53 -18.58
N TYR A 434 -24.91 38.49 -18.41
CA TYR A 434 -23.94 38.48 -17.33
C TYR A 434 -24.51 39.12 -16.06
N LEU A 435 -24.21 38.54 -14.91
CA LEU A 435 -24.60 39.05 -13.60
C LEU A 435 -23.38 39.61 -12.85
N LYS A 436 -23.56 40.72 -12.11
CA LYS A 436 -22.46 41.40 -11.37
C LYS A 436 -22.50 41.13 -9.86
N ILE A 437 -23.68 41.07 -9.28
CA ILE A 437 -23.90 40.95 -7.83
C ILE A 437 -25.10 40.03 -7.63
N CYS A 438 -24.86 38.80 -7.16
CA CYS A 438 -25.92 37.88 -6.74
C CYS A 438 -25.88 37.73 -5.22
N LYS A 439 -27.03 37.90 -4.56
CA LYS A 439 -27.19 37.80 -3.09
C LYS A 439 -28.50 37.07 -2.77
N ASN A 440 -28.67 36.69 -1.50
CA ASN A 440 -29.89 36.06 -1.00
C ASN A 440 -30.29 34.83 -1.82
N ILE A 441 -29.30 34.00 -2.13
CA ILE A 441 -29.50 32.80 -2.96
C ILE A 441 -30.19 31.76 -2.09
N VAL A 442 -31.41 31.37 -2.46
CA VAL A 442 -32.21 30.39 -1.76
C VAL A 442 -32.64 29.31 -2.75
N LYS A 443 -32.41 28.04 -2.39
CA LYS A 443 -32.93 26.90 -3.16
C LYS A 443 -34.44 26.83 -3.00
N VAL A 444 -35.15 26.68 -4.12
CA VAL A 444 -36.61 26.56 -4.17
C VAL A 444 -37.04 25.37 -5.03
N PRO A 445 -38.26 24.84 -4.85
CA PRO A 445 -38.86 23.86 -5.76
C PRO A 445 -38.93 24.40 -7.21
N ALA A 446 -38.80 23.51 -8.21
CA ALA A 446 -38.75 23.90 -9.63
C ALA A 446 -40.05 24.57 -10.14
N ASP A 447 -41.18 24.25 -9.52
CA ASP A 447 -42.52 24.78 -9.78
C ASP A 447 -42.80 26.12 -9.07
N SER A 448 -41.83 26.66 -8.33
CA SER A 448 -41.99 27.95 -7.65
C SER A 448 -42.32 29.08 -8.65
N PRO A 449 -43.17 30.05 -8.29
CA PRO A 449 -43.55 31.14 -9.19
C PRO A 449 -42.33 31.99 -9.60
N ILE A 450 -42.34 32.47 -10.85
CA ILE A 450 -41.31 33.39 -11.35
C ILE A 450 -41.47 34.74 -10.64
N PRO A 451 -40.46 35.23 -9.92
CA PRO A 451 -40.55 36.51 -9.21
C PRO A 451 -40.55 37.69 -10.20
N ASP A 452 -41.23 38.78 -9.83
CA ASP A 452 -41.20 40.01 -10.61
C ASP A 452 -39.85 40.72 -10.46
N PHE A 453 -39.04 40.63 -11.52
CA PHE A 453 -37.71 41.26 -11.57
C PHE A 453 -37.80 42.80 -11.44
N SER A 454 -38.87 43.41 -11.94
CA SER A 454 -39.07 44.87 -11.93
C SER A 454 -39.44 45.42 -10.55
N ALA A 455 -39.82 44.56 -9.59
CA ALA A 455 -40.20 44.96 -8.23
C ALA A 455 -39.01 45.40 -7.34
N GLY A 456 -37.76 45.15 -7.75
CA GLY A 456 -36.55 45.53 -6.99
C GLY A 456 -36.27 44.68 -5.74
N VAL A 457 -35.19 44.99 -5.01
CA VAL A 457 -34.70 44.18 -3.86
C VAL A 457 -35.02 44.84 -2.51
N GLN A 458 -35.77 44.17 -1.64
CA GLN A 458 -35.98 44.60 -0.24
C GLN A 458 -34.72 44.36 0.63
N LYS A 459 -34.28 45.36 1.41
CA LYS A 459 -33.12 45.24 2.32
C LYS A 459 -33.51 44.48 3.62
N ARG A 460 -32.82 43.39 3.95
CA ARG A 460 -32.86 42.75 5.29
C ARG A 460 -31.70 43.17 6.20
N ALA A 461 -31.96 43.14 7.51
CA ALA A 461 -31.03 43.52 8.59
C ALA A 461 -29.80 42.58 8.69
N PHE A 462 -28.70 43.10 9.24
CA PHE A 462 -27.45 42.35 9.48
C PHE A 462 -27.66 41.26 10.53
N LYS A 463 -27.19 40.04 10.25
CA LYS A 463 -27.24 38.88 11.16
C LYS A 463 -25.84 38.64 11.74
N GLU A 464 -25.76 38.60 13.07
CA GLU A 464 -24.56 38.19 13.80
C GLU A 464 -24.31 36.69 13.62
N THR A 465 -23.03 36.30 13.52
CA THR A 465 -22.60 34.89 13.41
C THR A 465 -21.42 34.63 14.34
N TYR A 466 -21.37 33.44 14.92
CA TYR A 466 -20.24 32.95 15.72
C TYR A 466 -20.13 31.43 15.65
N SER A 467 -18.93 30.90 15.86
CA SER A 467 -18.64 29.46 15.92
C SER A 467 -17.50 29.16 16.89
N PHE A 468 -17.56 27.95 17.44
CA PHE A 468 -16.54 27.34 18.31
C PHE A 468 -16.23 25.98 17.71
N THR A 469 -15.03 25.80 17.18
CA THR A 469 -14.66 24.58 16.45
C THR A 469 -13.38 23.98 17.02
N PRO A 470 -13.42 22.76 17.58
CA PRO A 470 -12.21 22.06 18.01
C PRO A 470 -11.27 21.79 16.83
N SER A 471 -9.98 22.03 17.03
CA SER A 471 -8.93 21.92 16.01
C SER A 471 -7.62 21.44 16.64
N TYR A 472 -6.81 20.71 15.87
CA TYR A 472 -5.41 20.41 16.22
C TYR A 472 -4.43 21.40 15.55
N LEU A 473 -4.97 22.35 14.79
CA LEU A 473 -4.27 23.44 14.12
C LEU A 473 -4.66 24.77 14.76
N ASP A 474 -3.72 25.70 14.81
CA ASP A 474 -3.94 27.06 15.28
C ASP A 474 -4.77 27.90 14.28
N GLU A 475 -4.92 29.20 14.52
CA GLU A 475 -5.64 30.13 13.65
C GLU A 475 -5.00 30.34 12.27
N ASN A 476 -3.70 30.04 12.14
CA ASN A 476 -2.90 30.14 10.92
C ASN A 476 -2.87 28.82 10.13
N GLY A 477 -3.30 27.72 10.75
CA GLY A 477 -3.27 26.38 10.17
C GLY A 477 -2.00 25.60 10.52
N ASP A 478 -1.25 26.03 11.53
CA ASP A 478 -0.01 25.42 11.97
C ASP A 478 -0.25 24.35 13.04
N ASN A 479 0.52 23.25 12.94
CA ASN A 479 0.54 22.18 13.93
C ASN A 479 1.60 22.50 14.98
N LEU A 480 1.13 22.84 16.18
CA LEU A 480 1.94 23.23 17.34
C LEU A 480 1.99 22.14 18.43
N GLY A 481 1.42 20.96 18.19
CA GLY A 481 1.35 19.89 19.19
C GLY A 481 0.38 20.15 20.34
N ALA A 482 -0.59 21.05 20.15
CA ALA A 482 -1.62 21.37 21.12
C ALA A 482 -3.01 21.39 20.47
N GLY A 483 -4.05 21.10 21.25
CA GLY A 483 -5.44 21.21 20.82
C GLY A 483 -6.04 22.58 21.11
N PHE A 484 -6.80 23.11 20.16
CA PHE A 484 -7.38 24.44 20.19
C PHE A 484 -8.89 24.43 19.96
N MET A 485 -9.59 25.36 20.58
CA MET A 485 -10.92 25.80 20.21
C MET A 485 -10.78 27.03 19.32
N LEU A 486 -11.07 26.89 18.03
CA LEU A 486 -11.14 28.02 17.10
C LEU A 486 -12.40 28.83 17.39
N VAL A 487 -12.20 30.10 17.73
CA VAL A 487 -13.27 31.04 18.05
C VAL A 487 -13.40 32.03 16.91
N GLU A 488 -14.56 32.06 16.26
CA GLU A 488 -14.89 33.07 15.25
C GLU A 488 -16.17 33.81 15.64
N ARG A 489 -16.17 35.14 15.49
CA ARG A 489 -17.39 35.94 15.65
C ARG A 489 -17.38 37.12 14.69
N THR A 490 -18.51 37.36 14.04
CA THR A 490 -18.78 38.54 13.22
C THR A 490 -20.07 39.22 13.71
N TRP A 491 -19.97 40.47 14.16
CA TRP A 491 -21.10 41.23 14.68
C TRP A 491 -21.07 42.70 14.23
N ARG A 492 -22.14 43.45 14.51
CA ARG A 492 -22.23 44.88 14.21
C ARG A 492 -22.36 45.67 15.50
N GLU A 493 -21.47 46.64 15.67
CA GLU A 493 -21.47 47.54 16.82
C GLU A 493 -20.89 48.91 16.43
N ASN A 494 -21.49 49.99 16.94
CA ASN A 494 -21.12 51.37 16.59
C ASN A 494 -21.08 51.62 15.08
N SER A 495 -22.06 51.07 14.36
CA SER A 495 -22.17 51.13 12.89
C SER A 495 -21.02 50.50 12.10
N LYS A 496 -20.10 49.79 12.77
CA LYS A 496 -19.00 49.03 12.15
C LYS A 496 -19.27 47.54 12.25
N ILE A 497 -18.88 46.78 11.22
CA ILE A 497 -18.83 45.32 11.30
C ILE A 497 -17.49 44.96 11.95
N ARG A 498 -17.55 44.18 13.02
CA ARG A 498 -16.39 43.72 13.78
C ARG A 498 -16.24 42.22 13.60
N LYS A 499 -15.00 41.76 13.62
CA LYS A 499 -14.63 40.36 13.45
C LYS A 499 -13.52 40.01 14.42
N ILE A 500 -13.62 38.83 15.03
CA ILE A 500 -12.53 38.17 15.73
C ILE A 500 -12.36 36.76 15.15
N LYS A 501 -11.12 36.32 15.07
CA LYS A 501 -10.71 34.95 14.82
C LYS A 501 -9.50 34.70 15.72
N ASP A 502 -9.61 33.73 16.61
CA ASP A 502 -8.58 33.41 17.58
C ASP A 502 -8.69 31.93 18.02
N VAL A 503 -7.75 31.48 18.85
CA VAL A 503 -7.74 30.14 19.44
C VAL A 503 -7.69 30.20 20.96
N ILE A 504 -8.32 29.21 21.60
CA ILE A 504 -8.17 28.96 23.04
C ILE A 504 -7.71 27.52 23.21
N PRO A 505 -6.68 27.21 24.02
CA PRO A 505 -6.31 25.82 24.29
C PRO A 505 -7.50 25.00 24.80
N LEU A 506 -7.63 23.74 24.38
CA LEU A 506 -8.74 22.90 24.82
C LEU A 506 -8.63 22.53 26.31
N ASN A 507 -7.42 22.38 26.81
CA ASN A 507 -7.11 22.15 28.23
C ASN A 507 -7.03 23.45 29.05
N TYR A 508 -7.59 24.56 28.56
CA TYR A 508 -7.50 25.85 29.23
C TYR A 508 -8.26 25.85 30.57
N THR A 509 -7.53 26.05 31.67
CA THR A 509 -8.06 25.96 33.05
C THR A 509 -8.30 27.32 33.70
N GLU A 510 -7.84 28.41 33.07
CA GLU A 510 -8.11 29.78 33.52
C GLU A 510 -9.50 30.25 33.07
N ASN A 511 -9.90 31.46 33.49
CA ASN A 511 -11.22 32.02 33.13
C ASN A 511 -11.29 32.40 31.63
N TYR A 512 -11.63 31.42 30.78
CA TYR A 512 -11.74 31.60 29.33
C TYR A 512 -12.81 32.64 28.94
N GLU A 513 -13.84 32.85 29.76
CA GLU A 513 -14.87 33.87 29.51
C GLU A 513 -14.26 35.28 29.61
N ALA A 514 -13.37 35.52 30.58
CA ALA A 514 -12.61 36.77 30.68
C ALA A 514 -11.63 36.94 29.51
N HIS A 515 -10.98 35.86 29.09
CA HIS A 515 -10.11 35.86 27.90
C HIS A 515 -10.87 36.24 26.63
N LEU A 516 -12.03 35.61 26.37
CA LEU A 516 -12.91 35.93 25.26
C LEU A 516 -13.34 37.40 25.25
N VAL A 517 -13.60 37.97 26.43
CA VAL A 517 -13.95 39.38 26.56
C VAL A 517 -12.76 40.29 26.25
N SER A 518 -11.56 39.93 26.69
CA SER A 518 -10.31 40.62 26.31
C SER A 518 -10.11 40.60 24.79
N LEU A 519 -10.37 39.47 24.14
CA LEU A 519 -10.29 39.35 22.68
C LEU A 519 -11.26 40.30 21.97
N LEU A 520 -12.48 40.48 22.48
CA LEU A 520 -13.40 41.46 21.90
C LEU A 520 -12.80 42.88 21.94
N MET A 521 -12.10 43.24 23.03
CA MET A 521 -11.49 44.57 23.19
C MET A 521 -10.44 44.90 22.12
N THR A 522 -9.75 43.90 21.58
CA THR A 522 -8.78 44.07 20.47
C THR A 522 -9.42 44.68 19.22
N THR A 523 -10.73 44.51 19.04
CA THR A 523 -11.47 45.12 17.93
C THR A 523 -11.75 46.61 18.15
N GLY A 524 -11.44 47.17 19.33
CA GLY A 524 -11.76 48.53 19.71
C GLY A 524 -13.19 48.70 20.25
N VAL A 525 -13.71 47.70 20.96
CA VAL A 525 -14.90 47.83 21.82
C VAL A 525 -14.46 47.94 23.28
N ASN A 526 -15.21 48.69 24.08
CA ASN A 526 -14.96 48.75 25.51
C ASN A 526 -15.71 47.60 26.19
N ARG A 527 -14.99 46.79 26.97
CA ARG A 527 -15.50 45.67 27.76
C ARG A 527 -14.74 45.58 29.09
N ASP A 528 -15.33 44.88 30.04
CA ASP A 528 -14.78 44.68 31.38
C ASP A 528 -14.50 43.19 31.59
N PRO A 529 -13.24 42.73 31.50
CA PRO A 529 -12.92 41.30 31.67
C PRO A 529 -13.24 40.77 33.07
N SER A 530 -13.37 41.64 34.08
CA SER A 530 -13.72 41.23 35.45
C SER A 530 -15.20 40.91 35.62
N ASP A 531 -16.06 41.37 34.70
CA ASP A 531 -17.49 41.05 34.63
C ASP A 531 -17.89 40.70 33.18
N PRO A 532 -17.60 39.47 32.71
CA PRO A 532 -17.82 39.06 31.33
C PRO A 532 -19.27 39.19 30.85
N TYR A 533 -20.24 39.14 31.75
CA TYR A 533 -21.67 39.13 31.44
C TYR A 533 -22.34 40.51 31.51
N LYS A 534 -21.57 41.56 31.83
CA LYS A 534 -22.04 42.94 31.90
C LYS A 534 -22.73 43.41 30.61
N GLU A 535 -22.14 43.08 29.47
CA GLU A 535 -22.67 43.48 28.16
C GLU A 535 -23.72 42.50 27.63
N LYS A 536 -24.98 42.96 27.57
CA LYS A 536 -26.12 42.13 27.11
C LYS A 536 -25.93 41.55 25.71
N LYS A 537 -25.18 42.22 24.83
CA LYS A 537 -24.93 41.78 23.45
C LYS A 537 -24.03 40.54 23.37
N ASP A 538 -23.21 40.29 24.39
CA ASP A 538 -22.22 39.20 24.37
C ASP A 538 -22.74 37.95 25.08
N LYS A 539 -23.85 38.04 25.83
CA LYS A 539 -24.41 36.92 26.60
C LYS A 539 -24.65 35.66 25.76
N LYS A 540 -25.16 35.80 24.54
CA LYS A 540 -25.42 34.63 23.66
C LYS A 540 -24.12 33.98 23.16
N PHE A 541 -23.12 34.80 22.84
CA PHE A 541 -21.81 34.34 22.43
C PHE A 541 -21.09 33.63 23.59
N LEU A 542 -21.09 34.22 24.78
CA LEU A 542 -20.48 33.62 25.99
C LEU A 542 -21.22 32.36 26.45
N ALA A 543 -22.56 32.32 26.35
CA ALA A 543 -23.32 31.10 26.63
C ALA A 543 -22.99 29.97 25.65
N ALA A 544 -22.82 30.29 24.36
CA ALA A 544 -22.39 29.31 23.36
C ALA A 544 -20.95 28.85 23.59
N ALA A 545 -20.04 29.75 23.99
CA ALA A 545 -18.67 29.42 24.38
C ALA A 545 -18.67 28.44 25.56
N ARG A 546 -19.53 28.68 26.56
CA ARG A 546 -19.66 27.82 27.73
C ARG A 546 -20.11 26.41 27.36
N GLU A 547 -21.15 26.29 26.53
CA GLU A 547 -21.59 24.97 26.05
C GLU A 547 -20.51 24.26 25.24
N ALA A 548 -19.72 25.00 24.43
CA ALA A 548 -18.64 24.43 23.63
C ALA A 548 -17.44 23.98 24.48
N MET A 549 -17.06 24.74 25.51
CA MET A 549 -15.90 24.44 26.36
C MET A 549 -16.21 23.44 27.48
N ARG A 550 -17.48 23.29 27.88
CA ARG A 550 -17.91 22.42 29.00
C ARG A 550 -17.31 21.01 28.95
N PRO A 551 -17.33 20.27 27.82
CA PRO A 551 -16.84 18.89 27.80
C PRO A 551 -15.34 18.75 28.07
N TYR A 552 -14.56 19.80 27.75
CA TYR A 552 -13.12 19.82 27.93
C TYR A 552 -12.74 20.17 29.38
N ILE A 553 -13.48 21.09 30.00
CA ILE A 553 -13.27 21.50 31.40
C ILE A 553 -13.73 20.41 32.37
N GLU A 554 -14.87 19.78 32.09
CA GLU A 554 -15.47 18.73 32.93
C GLU A 554 -14.96 17.33 32.57
N MET A 555 -13.87 17.24 31.81
CA MET A 555 -13.29 15.96 31.38
C MET A 555 -12.94 15.09 32.59
N PRO A 556 -13.36 13.80 32.61
CA PRO A 556 -13.02 12.88 33.68
C PRO A 556 -11.51 12.75 33.90
N LYS A 557 -11.09 12.70 35.17
CA LYS A 557 -9.69 12.53 35.60
C LYS A 557 -9.51 11.17 36.29
N PRO A 558 -8.31 10.56 36.21
CA PRO A 558 -8.03 9.32 36.90
C PRO A 558 -8.10 9.50 38.42
N ALA A 559 -8.78 8.58 39.10
CA ALA A 559 -8.81 8.56 40.57
C ALA A 559 -7.44 8.14 41.12
N ASN A 560 -6.89 8.92 42.06
CA ASN A 560 -5.57 8.67 42.68
C ASN A 560 -4.42 8.53 41.67
N ASN A 561 -4.51 9.19 40.51
CA ASN A 561 -3.58 9.04 39.40
C ASN A 561 -3.40 7.58 38.94
N ILE A 562 -4.46 6.77 39.02
CA ILE A 562 -4.45 5.38 38.54
C ILE A 562 -5.03 5.34 37.13
N LEU A 563 -4.26 4.77 36.21
CA LEU A 563 -4.66 4.46 34.84
C LEU A 563 -4.55 2.97 34.57
N TYR A 564 -5.32 2.51 33.59
CA TYR A 564 -5.25 1.14 33.08
C TYR A 564 -4.72 1.16 31.66
N LEU A 565 -3.55 0.59 31.42
CA LEU A 565 -2.99 0.44 30.08
C LEU A 565 -3.37 -0.93 29.53
N VAL A 566 -3.95 -0.95 28.34
CA VAL A 566 -4.14 -2.17 27.55
C VAL A 566 -3.27 -2.08 26.31
N GLU A 567 -2.50 -3.13 26.05
CA GLU A 567 -1.66 -3.28 24.86
C GLU A 567 -1.60 -4.74 24.41
N GLY A 568 -1.07 -4.98 23.20
CA GLY A 568 -0.77 -6.34 22.75
C GLY A 568 0.41 -6.93 23.52
N ALA A 569 0.43 -8.25 23.73
CA ALA A 569 1.57 -8.95 24.32
C ALA A 569 2.76 -9.14 23.34
N TYR A 570 2.50 -9.01 22.03
CA TYR A 570 3.49 -9.13 20.96
C TYR A 570 4.53 -8.00 20.91
N PRO A 571 4.17 -6.71 20.98
CA PRO A 571 5.16 -5.64 21.07
C PRO A 571 5.91 -5.66 22.42
N PRO A 572 7.15 -5.12 22.47
CA PRO A 572 7.87 -4.94 23.72
C PRO A 572 7.03 -4.11 24.68
N LEU A 573 7.07 -4.53 25.94
CA LEU A 573 6.62 -3.69 27.02
C LEU A 573 7.47 -2.40 26.94
N PHE A 574 6.83 -1.25 26.72
CA PHE A 574 7.44 0.09 26.58
C PHE A 574 8.03 0.45 25.19
N SER A 575 7.38 -0.02 24.12
CA SER A 575 7.67 0.45 22.75
C SER A 575 7.18 1.88 22.50
N GLU A 576 8.09 2.79 22.12
CA GLU A 576 7.75 4.17 21.69
C GLU A 576 7.02 4.21 20.34
N ASN A 577 7.17 3.16 19.52
CA ASN A 577 6.59 3.09 18.19
C ASN A 577 5.92 1.73 17.93
N PRO A 578 4.70 1.53 18.45
CA PRO A 578 3.91 0.31 18.20
C PRO A 578 3.55 0.11 16.70
N TYR A 579 3.70 1.12 15.84
CA TYR A 579 3.53 0.97 14.38
C TYR A 579 4.73 0.33 13.69
N ALA A 580 5.95 0.56 14.21
CA ALA A 580 7.18 -0.07 13.71
C ALA A 580 7.41 -1.47 14.29
N GLU A 581 6.86 -1.74 15.48
CA GLU A 581 7.12 -2.93 16.30
C GLU A 581 5.86 -3.81 16.51
N GLY A 582 4.76 -3.49 15.83
CA GLY A 582 3.51 -4.26 15.91
C GLY A 582 3.57 -5.61 15.17
N PRO A 583 2.49 -6.41 15.25
CA PRO A 583 2.45 -7.72 14.59
C PRO A 583 2.78 -7.57 13.10
N LEU A 584 3.69 -8.42 12.62
CA LEU A 584 4.13 -8.49 11.21
C LEU A 584 2.95 -8.64 10.25
N TYR A 585 1.82 -9.17 10.74
CA TYR A 585 0.63 -9.52 9.97
C TYR A 585 -0.66 -9.03 10.64
N GLY A 586 -1.64 -8.62 9.82
CA GLY A 586 -2.94 -8.14 10.28
C GLY A 586 -3.46 -6.99 9.43
N SER A 587 -4.79 -6.82 9.37
CA SER A 587 -5.41 -5.66 8.73
C SER A 587 -5.01 -4.37 9.45
N VAL A 588 -5.23 -3.21 8.81
CA VAL A 588 -5.04 -1.89 9.46
C VAL A 588 -5.86 -1.80 10.76
N ASN A 589 -7.02 -2.45 10.80
CA ASN A 589 -7.87 -2.53 11.98
C ASN A 589 -7.26 -3.38 13.10
N ASP A 590 -6.56 -4.47 12.77
CA ASP A 590 -5.89 -5.31 13.78
C ASP A 590 -4.71 -4.58 14.40
N LYS A 591 -3.92 -3.86 13.57
CA LYS A 591 -2.84 -3.00 14.05
C LYS A 591 -3.35 -1.86 14.94
N ALA A 592 -4.45 -1.22 14.54
CA ALA A 592 -5.07 -0.14 15.34
C ALA A 592 -5.71 -0.65 16.65
N ARG A 593 -6.16 -1.92 16.69
CA ARG A 593 -6.66 -2.59 17.90
C ARG A 593 -5.53 -2.92 18.88
N SER A 594 -4.38 -3.38 18.40
CA SER A 594 -3.23 -3.74 19.24
C SER A 594 -2.43 -2.55 19.80
N MET A 595 -2.77 -1.32 19.41
CA MET A 595 -2.11 -0.11 19.89
C MET A 595 -2.32 0.07 21.40
N PRO A 596 -1.29 0.50 22.16
CA PRO A 596 -1.43 0.86 23.56
C PRO A 596 -2.51 1.93 23.78
N ARG A 597 -3.37 1.71 24.78
CA ARG A 597 -4.45 2.64 25.15
C ARG A 597 -4.60 2.72 26.66
N PHE A 598 -4.78 3.94 27.16
CA PHE A 598 -5.18 4.18 28.53
C PHE A 598 -6.69 4.15 28.68
N PHE A 599 -7.11 3.72 29.86
CA PHE A 599 -8.49 3.75 30.34
C PHE A 599 -8.51 4.34 31.74
N LEU A 600 -9.56 5.10 32.03
CA LEU A 600 -9.79 5.70 33.34
C LEU A 600 -10.43 4.72 34.32
N ASN A 601 -11.03 3.64 33.81
CA ASN A 601 -11.63 2.57 34.62
C ASN A 601 -11.21 1.18 34.15
N GLU A 602 -11.22 0.23 35.08
CA GLU A 602 -10.74 -1.13 34.87
C GLU A 602 -11.68 -1.94 33.96
N GLU A 603 -12.98 -1.73 34.07
CA GLU A 603 -13.99 -2.50 33.34
C GLU A 603 -13.90 -2.27 31.82
N GLU A 604 -13.76 -1.01 31.39
CA GLU A 604 -13.52 -0.67 29.99
C GLU A 604 -12.19 -1.23 29.49
N ALA A 605 -11.15 -1.17 30.32
CA ALA A 605 -9.84 -1.73 29.99
C ALA A 605 -9.92 -3.25 29.75
N VAL A 606 -10.57 -3.98 30.64
CA VAL A 606 -10.80 -5.43 30.50
C VAL A 606 -11.64 -5.74 29.26
N SER A 607 -12.73 -4.99 29.04
CA SER A 607 -13.59 -5.13 27.86
C SER A 607 -12.84 -4.89 26.55
N HIS A 608 -11.92 -3.92 26.53
CA HIS A 608 -11.05 -3.68 25.39
C HIS A 608 -10.04 -4.81 25.20
N GLY A 609 -9.37 -5.23 26.27
CA GLY A 609 -8.36 -6.29 26.23
C GLY A 609 -8.92 -7.64 25.77
N ARG A 610 -10.19 -7.95 26.09
CA ARG A 610 -10.88 -9.15 25.60
C ARG A 610 -11.09 -9.19 24.09
N LYS A 611 -10.83 -8.10 23.37
CA LYS A 611 -10.88 -8.02 21.91
C LYS A 611 -9.52 -8.32 21.27
N LEU A 612 -8.46 -8.43 22.08
CA LEU A 612 -7.11 -8.74 21.61
C LEU A 612 -6.90 -10.25 21.55
N PRO A 613 -6.15 -10.75 20.56
CA PRO A 613 -5.75 -12.16 20.51
C PRO A 613 -4.87 -12.48 21.72
N ALA A 614 -3.80 -11.72 21.94
CA ALA A 614 -2.95 -11.76 23.12
C ALA A 614 -2.79 -10.33 23.67
N GLY A 615 -3.47 -10.00 24.76
CA GLY A 615 -3.39 -8.69 25.41
C GLY A 615 -2.75 -8.72 26.79
N ARG A 616 -2.20 -7.57 27.18
CA ARG A 616 -1.61 -7.27 28.49
C ARG A 616 -2.39 -6.10 29.09
N LEU A 617 -2.81 -6.24 30.35
CA LEU A 617 -3.42 -5.18 31.14
C LEU A 617 -2.49 -4.78 32.28
N LEU A 618 -2.16 -3.49 32.36
CA LEU A 618 -1.39 -2.89 33.45
C LEU A 618 -2.27 -1.93 34.24
N LYS A 619 -2.26 -2.07 35.57
CA LYS A 619 -2.73 -1.03 36.48
C LYS A 619 -1.53 -0.20 36.89
N ILE A 620 -1.51 1.07 36.49
CA ILE A 620 -0.33 1.94 36.62
C ILE A 620 -0.72 3.13 37.49
N GLN A 621 0.11 3.42 38.49
CA GLN A 621 0.09 4.68 39.19
C GLN A 621 1.03 5.65 38.47
N VAL A 622 0.48 6.77 38.00
CA VAL A 622 1.26 7.81 37.32
C VAL A 622 1.66 8.93 38.31
N PRO A 623 2.84 9.55 38.17
CA PRO A 623 3.31 10.60 39.07
C PRO A 623 2.38 11.83 39.02
N ASN A 624 1.94 12.21 37.82
CA ASN A 624 0.96 13.26 37.58
C ASN A 624 0.08 12.91 36.36
N TRP A 625 -1.13 13.47 36.31
CA TRP A 625 -2.00 13.38 35.14
C TRP A 625 -1.92 14.70 34.37
N ASN A 626 -1.18 14.72 33.26
CA ASN A 626 -1.01 15.92 32.42
C ASN A 626 -1.27 15.61 30.93
N PRO A 627 -2.56 15.47 30.54
CA PRO A 627 -2.91 15.16 29.16
C PRO A 627 -2.97 16.40 28.26
N GLU A 628 -2.57 16.24 27.00
CA GLU A 628 -2.96 17.13 25.92
C GLU A 628 -4.33 16.70 25.39
N VAL A 629 -5.27 17.64 25.27
CA VAL A 629 -6.63 17.33 24.79
C VAL A 629 -6.74 17.78 23.33
N VAL A 630 -7.12 16.86 22.45
CA VAL A 630 -7.11 17.09 21.00
C VAL A 630 -8.38 16.53 20.34
N PRO A 631 -8.89 17.13 19.26
CA PRO A 631 -10.00 16.54 18.52
C PRO A 631 -9.60 15.27 17.76
N THR A 632 -10.55 14.36 17.54
CA THR A 632 -10.36 13.16 16.71
C THR A 632 -10.00 13.45 15.26
N SER A 633 -10.21 14.68 14.78
CA SER A 633 -9.79 15.11 13.44
C SER A 633 -8.27 15.02 13.23
N LEU A 634 -7.46 15.02 14.30
CA LEU A 634 -6.03 14.72 14.20
C LEU A 634 -5.79 13.34 13.54
N LEU A 635 -6.60 12.33 13.85
CA LEU A 635 -6.45 10.99 13.27
C LEU A 635 -6.84 10.91 11.79
N LEU A 636 -7.51 11.95 11.26
CA LEU A 636 -7.86 12.06 9.84
C LEU A 636 -6.78 12.83 9.04
N SER A 637 -5.75 13.34 9.72
CA SER A 637 -4.62 14.03 9.10
C SER A 637 -3.57 13.03 8.57
N SER A 638 -2.50 13.54 7.95
CA SER A 638 -1.43 12.68 7.44
C SER A 638 -0.67 12.00 8.58
N GLU A 639 -0.11 10.82 8.33
CA GLU A 639 0.72 10.11 9.33
C GLU A 639 1.90 10.98 9.81
N ALA A 640 2.48 11.77 8.91
CA ALA A 640 3.55 12.71 9.23
C ALA A 640 3.08 13.81 10.21
N ASP A 641 1.87 14.34 10.03
CA ASP A 641 1.29 15.35 10.92
C ASP A 641 0.97 14.79 12.30
N VAL A 642 0.44 13.56 12.37
CA VAL A 642 0.20 12.87 13.65
C VAL A 642 1.51 12.64 14.40
N VAL A 643 2.56 12.19 13.70
CA VAL A 643 3.88 11.98 14.30
C VAL A 643 4.47 13.31 14.80
N LYS A 644 4.41 14.36 13.97
CA LYS A 644 4.89 15.70 14.35
C LYS A 644 4.14 16.24 15.57
N PHE A 645 2.81 16.14 15.57
CA PHE A 645 1.96 16.56 16.69
C PHE A 645 2.40 15.85 17.98
N LYS A 646 2.51 14.51 17.95
CA LYS A 646 2.90 13.72 19.13
C LYS A 646 4.31 14.05 19.61
N GLN A 647 5.24 14.34 18.70
CA GLN A 647 6.60 14.73 19.06
C GLN A 647 6.69 16.09 19.75
N GLN A 648 5.79 17.01 19.43
CA GLN A 648 5.70 18.30 20.10
C GLN A 648 4.92 18.19 21.42
N ALA A 649 3.76 17.51 21.40
CA ALA A 649 2.91 17.33 22.57
C ALA A 649 3.63 16.63 23.74
N LYS A 650 4.50 15.65 23.44
CA LYS A 650 5.24 14.87 24.46
C LYS A 650 6.25 15.67 25.28
N VAL A 651 6.57 16.91 24.90
CA VAL A 651 7.54 17.75 25.63
C VAL A 651 7.02 18.08 27.02
N ASP A 652 5.72 18.42 27.10
CA ASP A 652 5.09 18.85 28.35
C ASP A 652 3.99 17.89 28.83
N ASN A 653 3.50 16.98 27.97
CA ASN A 653 2.35 16.12 28.26
C ASN A 653 2.71 14.63 28.27
N ASN A 654 2.03 13.87 29.16
CA ASN A 654 2.23 12.42 29.30
C ASN A 654 1.13 11.55 28.68
N ALA A 655 0.04 12.18 28.24
CA ALA A 655 -1.06 11.51 27.55
C ALA A 655 -1.69 12.42 26.50
N LEU A 656 -2.35 11.80 25.53
CA LEU A 656 -3.18 12.45 24.53
C LEU A 656 -4.62 11.98 24.71
N VAL A 657 -5.54 12.89 24.95
CA VAL A 657 -6.98 12.59 25.06
C VAL A 657 -7.68 13.05 23.80
N LEU A 658 -8.11 12.09 22.98
CA LEU A 658 -8.82 12.33 21.74
C LEU A 658 -10.32 12.39 21.99
N MET A 659 -10.92 13.54 21.68
CA MET A 659 -12.35 13.79 21.87
C MET A 659 -13.06 14.03 20.53
N ASP A 660 -14.29 13.55 20.39
CA ASP A 660 -15.11 13.87 19.22
C ASP A 660 -15.72 15.29 19.31
N GLU A 661 -16.44 15.71 18.27
CA GLU A 661 -17.12 17.01 18.23
C GLU A 661 -18.21 17.17 19.30
N ALA A 662 -18.69 16.06 19.87
CA ALA A 662 -19.64 16.07 20.99
C ALA A 662 -18.94 16.18 22.36
N GLY A 663 -17.60 16.22 22.39
CA GLY A 663 -16.83 16.28 23.61
C GLY A 663 -16.78 14.96 24.37
N LEU A 664 -16.94 13.82 23.69
CA LEU A 664 -16.78 12.50 24.29
C LEU A 664 -15.37 11.98 24.05
N ILE A 665 -14.72 11.49 25.11
CA ILE A 665 -13.44 10.80 25.02
C ILE A 665 -13.62 9.55 24.14
N LYS A 666 -12.92 9.49 23.01
CA LYS A 666 -12.89 8.31 22.15
C LYS A 666 -11.68 7.45 22.41
N ARG A 667 -10.57 8.06 22.80
CA ARG A 667 -9.30 7.36 22.98
C ARG A 667 -8.37 8.17 23.88
N ILE A 668 -7.67 7.48 24.77
CA ILE A 668 -6.55 8.03 25.51
C ILE A 668 -5.31 7.28 25.07
N GLU A 669 -4.33 8.01 24.54
CA GLU A 669 -3.06 7.45 24.10
C GLU A 669 -1.95 7.91 25.03
N PRO A 670 -1.01 7.03 25.42
CA PRO A 670 0.20 7.47 26.08
C PRO A 670 1.07 8.34 25.18
N LEU A 671 1.71 9.38 25.74
CA LEU A 671 2.77 10.14 25.09
C LEU A 671 4.11 9.86 25.77
N GLY A 672 5.18 9.79 24.97
CA GLY A 672 6.51 9.50 25.50
C GLY A 672 6.62 8.11 26.14
N MET A 673 5.83 7.12 25.74
CA MET A 673 5.93 5.77 26.31
C MET A 673 7.14 5.02 25.76
N GLY A 674 8.29 5.17 26.42
CA GLY A 674 9.50 4.39 26.17
C GLY A 674 10.04 3.72 27.43
N SER A 675 11.23 3.13 27.36
CA SER A 675 11.94 2.50 28.49
C SER A 675 12.18 3.41 29.71
N HIS A 676 11.92 4.72 29.58
CA HIS A 676 12.19 5.74 30.59
C HIS A 676 11.06 5.94 31.63
N TRP A 677 9.86 5.38 31.43
CA TRP A 677 8.73 5.56 32.37
C TRP A 677 9.02 5.06 33.80
N PHE A 678 9.85 4.03 33.96
CA PHE A 678 10.13 3.45 35.29
C PHE A 678 11.22 4.19 36.07
N GLY A 679 11.84 5.19 35.46
CA GLY A 679 12.75 6.12 36.14
C GLY A 679 12.07 7.38 36.71
N GLU A 680 10.83 7.68 36.28
CA GLU A 680 10.15 8.97 36.53
C GLU A 680 9.01 8.92 37.55
N GLY A 681 8.92 7.86 38.36
CA GLY A 681 7.91 7.73 39.43
C GLY A 681 6.59 7.06 39.02
N TYR A 682 6.58 6.33 37.89
CA TYR A 682 5.48 5.45 37.51
C TYR A 682 5.64 4.07 38.17
N ASN A 683 4.57 3.58 38.81
CA ASN A 683 4.57 2.28 39.47
C ASN A 683 3.53 1.36 38.84
N ILE A 684 3.94 0.18 38.34
CA ILE A 684 3.00 -0.88 38.00
C ILE A 684 2.51 -1.47 39.31
N LEU A 685 1.21 -1.36 39.55
CA LEU A 685 0.53 -1.91 40.74
C LEU A 685 0.02 -3.33 40.51
N ARG A 686 -0.26 -3.68 39.25
CA ARG A 686 -0.72 -5.01 38.84
C ARG A 686 -0.51 -5.21 37.35
N MET A 687 -0.10 -6.41 36.96
CA MET A 687 0.01 -6.84 35.57
C MET A 687 -0.71 -8.17 35.38
N GLN A 688 -1.56 -8.29 34.36
CA GLN A 688 -2.27 -9.54 34.05
C GLN A 688 -2.57 -9.71 32.55
N ALA A 689 -2.76 -10.95 32.13
CA ALA A 689 -3.19 -11.28 30.77
C ALA A 689 -4.66 -10.89 30.57
N VAL A 690 -4.99 -10.39 29.38
CA VAL A 690 -6.36 -10.11 28.97
C VAL A 690 -6.50 -10.45 27.48
N HIS A 691 -7.42 -11.35 27.15
CA HIS A 691 -7.62 -11.81 25.77
C HIS A 691 -9.05 -12.31 25.59
N SER A 692 -9.45 -12.59 24.35
CA SER A 692 -10.74 -13.23 24.07
C SER A 692 -10.79 -14.63 24.68
N GLU A 693 -11.99 -15.10 25.06
CA GLU A 693 -12.17 -16.46 25.56
C GLU A 693 -11.69 -17.54 24.57
N PRO A 694 -11.33 -18.74 25.06
CA PRO A 694 -10.54 -19.76 24.34
C PRO A 694 -11.18 -20.40 23.11
N ASN A 695 -12.19 -19.82 22.46
CA ASN A 695 -12.77 -20.42 21.26
C ASN A 695 -12.32 -19.80 19.94
N ASP A 696 -11.70 -18.60 19.88
CA ASP A 696 -11.60 -17.92 18.57
C ASP A 696 -10.32 -17.12 18.23
N SER A 697 -9.21 -17.15 18.99
CA SER A 697 -8.02 -16.40 18.54
C SER A 697 -6.64 -17.00 18.82
N ILE A 698 -6.38 -17.53 20.03
CA ILE A 698 -5.11 -18.21 20.33
C ILE A 698 -5.25 -19.74 20.23
N SER A 699 -6.38 -20.28 20.66
CA SER A 699 -6.68 -21.71 20.60
C SER A 699 -6.97 -22.22 19.18
N SER A 700 -7.51 -21.36 18.31
CA SER A 700 -7.80 -21.67 16.90
C SER A 700 -6.56 -21.57 16.01
N GLN A 701 -5.55 -20.79 16.42
CA GLN A 701 -4.20 -20.81 15.85
C GLN A 701 -3.32 -21.82 16.59
N SER A 702 -3.69 -23.10 16.49
CA SER A 702 -2.98 -24.30 16.96
C SER A 702 -2.12 -24.07 18.23
N PRO A 703 -2.56 -24.48 19.45
CA PRO A 703 -1.80 -24.41 20.72
C PRO A 703 -0.46 -25.18 20.73
N ARG A 704 0.04 -25.52 19.54
CA ARG A 704 1.30 -26.20 19.23
C ARG A 704 2.25 -25.31 18.42
N ARG A 705 1.96 -24.01 18.24
CA ARG A 705 2.83 -23.11 17.46
C ARG A 705 4.28 -23.12 17.94
N LEU A 706 4.49 -23.24 19.25
CA LEU A 706 5.82 -23.34 19.86
C LEU A 706 6.14 -24.75 20.36
N GLN A 707 5.36 -25.77 19.94
CA GLN A 707 5.61 -27.15 20.38
C GLN A 707 7.00 -27.61 19.96
N GLY A 708 7.77 -28.11 20.93
CA GLY A 708 9.15 -28.53 20.73
C GLY A 708 10.19 -27.41 20.83
N ARG A 709 9.78 -26.14 20.95
CA ARG A 709 10.69 -25.03 21.26
C ARG A 709 10.90 -24.94 22.77
N LYS A 710 12.17 -24.80 23.19
CA LYS A 710 12.59 -24.77 24.59
C LYS A 710 12.99 -23.36 25.01
N PHE A 711 12.43 -22.88 26.11
CA PHE A 711 12.72 -21.56 26.69
C PHE A 711 13.10 -21.68 28.17
N ALA A 712 13.86 -20.71 28.65
CA ALA A 712 14.03 -20.36 30.05
C ALA A 712 13.73 -18.87 30.17
N THR A 713 12.77 -18.48 31.00
CA THR A 713 12.34 -17.08 31.10
C THR A 713 12.44 -16.57 32.51
N ILE A 714 12.86 -15.32 32.68
CA ILE A 714 12.96 -14.64 33.98
C ILE A 714 11.96 -13.49 33.98
N SER A 715 11.07 -13.43 34.99
CA SER A 715 10.08 -12.36 35.19
C SER A 715 10.09 -11.81 36.63
N GLY A 716 9.21 -10.85 36.93
CA GLY A 716 9.05 -10.28 38.29
C GLY A 716 9.86 -9.01 38.55
N LEU A 717 10.39 -8.39 37.49
CA LEU A 717 11.23 -7.18 37.55
C LEU A 717 10.51 -5.96 36.94
N GLU A 718 9.18 -5.92 37.00
CA GLU A 718 8.39 -4.87 36.31
C GLU A 718 8.70 -3.46 36.82
N ASN A 719 9.07 -3.34 38.09
CA ASN A 719 9.45 -2.09 38.75
C ASN A 719 10.95 -2.04 39.13
N ASP A 720 11.75 -3.07 38.80
CA ASP A 720 13.19 -3.15 39.12
C ASP A 720 14.06 -3.00 37.87
N HIS A 721 13.99 -1.82 37.26
CA HIS A 721 14.58 -1.53 35.95
C HIS A 721 16.10 -1.77 35.90
N ASP A 722 16.83 -1.33 36.94
CA ASP A 722 18.29 -1.45 36.97
C ASP A 722 18.74 -2.90 37.05
N LEU A 723 18.05 -3.72 37.85
CA LEU A 723 18.30 -5.15 37.95
C LEU A 723 17.95 -5.86 36.63
N SER A 724 16.82 -5.52 35.99
CA SER A 724 16.44 -6.05 34.67
C SER A 724 17.49 -5.72 33.59
N LYS A 725 17.96 -4.48 33.54
CA LYS A 725 19.00 -4.02 32.59
C LYS A 725 20.35 -4.69 32.86
N ALA A 726 20.71 -4.86 34.14
CA ALA A 726 21.94 -5.53 34.53
C ALA A 726 21.89 -7.02 34.16
N LEU A 727 20.80 -7.72 34.46
CA LEU A 727 20.57 -9.11 34.04
C LEU A 727 20.70 -9.30 32.54
N LYS A 728 20.04 -8.46 31.74
CA LYS A 728 20.12 -8.54 30.28
C LYS A 728 21.52 -8.29 29.73
N SER A 729 22.24 -7.33 30.29
CA SER A 729 23.63 -7.05 29.91
C SER A 729 24.53 -8.25 30.19
N HIS A 730 24.43 -8.83 31.40
CA HIS A 730 25.26 -9.98 31.80
C HIS A 730 24.87 -11.27 31.07
N ILE A 731 23.60 -11.50 30.74
CA ILE A 731 23.19 -12.68 29.93
C ILE A 731 23.92 -12.70 28.59
N SER A 732 24.17 -11.53 27.97
CA SER A 732 24.89 -11.46 26.69
C SER A 732 26.38 -11.81 26.80
N GLU A 733 27.00 -11.58 27.95
CA GLU A 733 28.43 -11.81 28.20
C GLU A 733 28.69 -13.21 28.79
N PHE A 734 27.81 -13.68 29.67
CA PHE A 734 28.00 -14.88 30.50
C PHE A 734 27.87 -16.20 29.72
N TRP A 735 27.20 -16.20 28.56
CA TRP A 735 26.87 -17.41 27.81
C TRP A 735 27.54 -17.52 26.42
N ALA A 736 28.32 -16.50 26.01
CA ALA A 736 29.04 -16.50 24.74
C ALA A 736 30.08 -17.63 24.60
N ASP A 737 30.54 -18.21 25.72
CA ASP A 737 31.53 -19.29 25.75
C ASP A 737 30.96 -20.69 25.46
N PHE A 738 29.63 -20.88 25.41
CA PHE A 738 28.98 -22.20 25.35
C PHE A 738 28.46 -22.61 23.96
N ASP A 739 28.68 -21.79 22.92
CA ASP A 739 28.31 -22.05 21.51
C ASP A 739 29.07 -23.24 20.86
N SER A 740 30.00 -23.88 21.59
CA SER A 740 30.91 -24.90 21.06
C SER A 740 30.45 -26.36 21.24
N VAL A 741 29.34 -26.61 21.92
CA VAL A 741 28.78 -27.95 22.11
C VAL A 741 27.30 -27.87 21.77
N GLY A 742 26.88 -28.52 20.68
CA GLY A 742 25.56 -28.38 20.05
C GLY A 742 24.30 -28.76 20.88
N ASP A 743 24.37 -28.68 22.21
CA ASP A 743 23.32 -28.90 23.20
C ASP A 743 23.11 -27.70 24.18
N GLY A 744 23.73 -26.53 23.94
CA GLY A 744 23.79 -25.38 24.89
C GLY A 744 22.61 -24.40 24.94
N ILE A 745 22.61 -23.47 25.91
CA ILE A 745 21.62 -22.37 26.03
C ILE A 745 21.91 -21.29 24.98
N VAL A 746 20.91 -20.93 24.17
CA VAL A 746 21.01 -19.85 23.17
C VAL A 746 20.50 -18.56 23.80
N TYR A 747 21.26 -17.47 23.69
CA TYR A 747 20.91 -16.18 24.30
C TYR A 747 20.17 -15.25 23.32
N ASP A 748 19.59 -14.18 23.86
CA ASP A 748 18.89 -13.16 23.08
C ASP A 748 19.84 -12.32 22.20
N ILE A 749 20.03 -12.77 20.96
CA ILE A 749 20.84 -12.12 19.91
C ILE A 749 20.21 -10.80 19.41
N TYR A 750 18.93 -10.53 19.74
CA TYR A 750 18.18 -9.40 19.18
C TYR A 750 18.49 -8.06 19.87
N SER A 751 19.27 -8.09 20.95
CA SER A 751 19.77 -6.89 21.64
C SER A 751 20.83 -6.11 20.85
N GLN A 752 21.51 -6.71 19.85
CA GLN A 752 22.79 -6.20 19.35
C GLN A 752 22.86 -5.68 17.90
N GLY A 753 21.92 -5.87 16.96
CA GLY A 753 22.26 -5.34 15.62
C GLY A 753 21.36 -5.34 14.37
N LYS A 754 20.10 -5.78 14.35
CA LYS A 754 19.36 -5.81 13.05
C LYS A 754 17.89 -5.37 13.07
N MET A 755 17.39 -4.80 14.17
CA MET A 755 15.95 -4.51 14.30
C MET A 755 15.64 -3.03 14.50
N LYS A 756 14.47 -2.60 13.97
CA LYS A 756 13.86 -1.28 14.20
C LYS A 756 13.32 -1.22 15.64
N GLY A 757 13.64 -0.15 16.35
CA GLY A 757 13.23 0.11 17.74
C GLY A 757 14.31 0.79 18.57
N SER A 758 13.94 1.42 19.70
CA SER A 758 14.93 2.07 20.56
C SER A 758 15.86 1.01 21.19
N LEU A 759 17.15 1.33 21.31
CA LEU A 759 18.12 0.40 21.90
C LEU A 759 17.77 0.09 23.36
N ASP A 760 17.20 1.04 24.09
CA ASP A 760 16.86 0.89 25.50
C ASP A 760 15.58 0.06 25.74
N ALA A 761 14.56 0.14 24.87
CA ALA A 761 13.38 -0.74 24.96
C ALA A 761 13.78 -2.23 24.81
N ARG A 762 14.69 -2.52 23.87
CA ARG A 762 15.25 -3.86 23.67
C ARG A 762 16.04 -4.36 24.89
N LYS A 763 16.77 -3.45 25.54
CA LYS A 763 17.57 -3.74 26.74
C LYS A 763 16.75 -3.88 28.03
N THR A 764 15.44 -3.67 28.01
CA THR A 764 14.61 -3.60 29.24
C THR A 764 13.46 -4.60 29.27
N SER A 765 12.88 -4.99 28.12
CA SER A 765 11.94 -6.13 28.04
C SER A 765 12.11 -6.95 26.74
N ALA A 766 11.95 -8.28 26.80
CA ALA A 766 11.82 -9.12 25.61
C ALA A 766 10.33 -9.38 25.33
N SER A 767 9.87 -9.13 24.11
CA SER A 767 8.47 -9.25 23.72
C SER A 767 8.09 -10.65 23.23
N LEU A 768 6.81 -11.00 23.31
CA LEU A 768 6.31 -12.28 22.78
C LEU A 768 6.56 -12.42 21.27
N GLN A 769 6.57 -11.33 20.51
CA GLN A 769 6.90 -11.36 19.07
C GLN A 769 8.31 -11.88 18.80
N PHE A 770 9.29 -11.50 19.61
CA PHE A 770 10.66 -11.98 19.43
C PHE A 770 10.76 -13.47 19.77
N LEU A 771 10.13 -13.87 20.88
CA LEU A 771 10.10 -15.26 21.33
C LEU A 771 9.33 -16.18 20.37
N THR A 772 8.45 -15.63 19.52
CA THR A 772 7.62 -16.39 18.57
C THR A 772 8.04 -16.23 17.10
N SER A 773 9.08 -15.45 16.80
CA SER A 773 9.50 -15.18 15.41
C SER A 773 10.11 -16.42 14.70
N ASP A 774 9.98 -16.46 13.37
CA ASP A 774 10.45 -17.56 12.49
C ASP A 774 11.93 -17.45 12.11
N ILE A 775 12.68 -16.55 12.75
CA ILE A 775 14.14 -16.48 12.60
C ILE A 775 14.69 -17.83 13.11
N PRO A 776 15.60 -18.50 12.38
CA PRO A 776 15.81 -19.93 12.51
C PRO A 776 16.40 -20.29 13.87
N MET A 777 15.52 -20.53 14.84
CA MET A 777 15.82 -21.41 15.96
C MET A 777 15.85 -22.81 15.35
N GLU A 778 17.04 -23.32 15.03
CA GLU A 778 17.17 -24.70 14.57
C GLU A 778 16.48 -25.62 15.59
N ALA A 779 15.39 -26.25 15.17
CA ALA A 779 14.59 -27.10 16.03
C ALA A 779 15.50 -28.18 16.66
N GLY A 780 15.62 -28.16 17.99
CA GLY A 780 16.36 -29.19 18.74
C GLY A 780 17.75 -28.81 19.25
N LYS A 781 18.33 -27.65 18.88
CA LYS A 781 19.62 -27.20 19.44
C LYS A 781 19.41 -26.14 20.52
N GLY A 782 19.31 -26.57 21.78
CA GLY A 782 19.39 -25.67 22.94
C GLY A 782 18.08 -25.08 23.50
N ARG A 783 18.20 -24.38 24.65
CA ARG A 783 17.11 -23.67 25.35
C ARG A 783 17.34 -22.15 25.27
N PHE A 784 16.33 -21.37 24.90
CA PHE A 784 16.47 -19.91 24.75
C PHE A 784 16.25 -19.18 26.08
N LEU A 785 17.24 -18.41 26.54
CA LEU A 785 17.14 -17.63 27.79
C LEU A 785 16.68 -16.19 27.53
N ALA A 786 15.63 -15.73 28.20
CA ALA A 786 15.10 -14.37 28.04
C ALA A 786 14.60 -13.74 29.37
N VAL A 787 14.83 -12.44 29.53
CA VAL A 787 14.21 -11.62 30.58
C VAL A 787 12.96 -10.95 30.00
N THR A 788 11.79 -11.28 30.53
CA THR A 788 10.48 -10.89 29.99
C THR A 788 9.46 -10.67 31.13
N ASP A 789 8.24 -10.25 30.80
CA ASP A 789 7.17 -10.04 31.76
C ASP A 789 6.34 -11.31 32.02
N ALA A 790 5.64 -11.36 33.16
CA ALA A 790 4.83 -12.52 33.56
C ALA A 790 3.69 -12.84 32.57
N VAL A 791 3.18 -11.85 31.83
CA VAL A 791 2.13 -12.06 30.82
C VAL A 791 2.71 -12.70 29.55
N SER A 792 3.91 -12.32 29.14
CA SER A 792 4.63 -13.02 28.06
C SER A 792 4.91 -14.48 28.44
N GLN A 793 5.32 -14.77 29.69
CA GLN A 793 5.50 -16.15 30.17
C GLN A 793 4.20 -16.97 30.06
N TYR A 794 3.08 -16.39 30.47
CA TYR A 794 1.76 -17.02 30.35
C TYR A 794 1.44 -17.42 28.90
N TYR A 795 1.68 -16.53 27.94
CA TYR A 795 1.40 -16.82 26.53
C TYR A 795 2.36 -17.84 25.91
N LEU A 796 3.62 -17.93 26.34
CA LEU A 796 4.53 -19.01 25.89
C LEU A 796 3.98 -20.38 26.26
N SER A 797 3.55 -20.54 27.52
CA SER A 797 2.93 -21.78 27.99
C SER A 797 1.64 -22.09 27.23
N LEU A 798 0.81 -21.08 26.98
CA LEU A 798 -0.45 -21.23 26.23
C LEU A 798 -0.22 -21.64 24.75
N LEU A 799 0.90 -21.23 24.14
CA LEU A 799 1.29 -21.53 22.76
C LEU A 799 2.06 -22.86 22.61
N GLY A 800 2.24 -23.62 23.70
CA GLY A 800 2.82 -24.96 23.70
C GLY A 800 4.34 -25.03 23.81
N ALA A 801 5.00 -23.95 24.25
CA ALA A 801 6.44 -23.95 24.48
C ALA A 801 6.85 -24.77 25.71
N ASP A 802 8.01 -25.43 25.67
CA ASP A 802 8.66 -26.00 26.87
C ASP A 802 9.43 -24.88 27.59
N ASN A 803 8.75 -24.13 28.45
CA ASN A 803 9.30 -22.98 29.17
C ASN A 803 9.62 -23.31 30.64
N ILE A 804 10.89 -23.18 31.04
CA ILE A 804 11.29 -23.14 32.45
C ILE A 804 11.18 -21.68 32.92
N SER A 805 10.08 -21.36 33.59
CA SER A 805 9.77 -20.02 34.07
C SER A 805 10.33 -19.76 35.48
N PHE A 806 11.27 -18.82 35.59
CA PHE A 806 11.74 -18.25 36.84
C PHE A 806 10.98 -16.95 37.11
N HIS A 807 10.45 -16.84 38.33
CA HIS A 807 9.82 -15.61 38.80
C HIS A 807 10.57 -15.06 40.00
N LEU A 808 11.09 -13.85 39.85
CA LEU A 808 11.82 -13.15 40.91
C LEU A 808 10.81 -12.37 41.76
N VAL A 809 10.91 -12.50 43.08
CA VAL A 809 10.06 -11.77 44.03
C VAL A 809 10.94 -10.78 44.78
N THR A 810 10.81 -9.52 44.44
CA THR A 810 11.42 -8.37 45.11
C THR A 810 10.37 -7.62 45.92
N PRO A 811 10.75 -6.66 46.78
CA PRO A 811 9.79 -5.74 47.40
C PRO A 811 8.96 -4.91 46.40
N ASN A 812 9.42 -4.79 45.15
CA ASN A 812 8.78 -4.00 44.09
C ASN A 812 8.00 -4.85 43.08
N THR A 813 8.07 -6.19 43.16
CA THR A 813 7.33 -7.11 42.28
C THR A 813 5.83 -6.98 42.51
N THR A 814 5.07 -6.83 41.43
CA THR A 814 3.60 -6.70 41.48
C THR A 814 2.86 -7.67 40.57
N SER A 815 3.57 -8.35 39.70
CA SER A 815 3.00 -9.44 38.92
C SER A 815 2.91 -10.71 39.77
N ASN A 816 1.93 -11.55 39.45
CA ASN A 816 1.86 -12.91 39.96
C ASN A 816 1.75 -13.83 38.73
N PRO A 817 2.76 -14.66 38.44
CA PRO A 817 2.74 -15.51 37.27
C PRO A 817 1.65 -16.57 37.42
N PHE A 818 0.94 -16.85 36.33
CA PHE A 818 -0.07 -17.90 36.31
C PHE A 818 0.54 -19.29 36.61
N GLN A 819 1.78 -19.51 36.17
CA GLN A 819 2.53 -20.75 36.38
C GLN A 819 4.05 -20.45 36.35
N ALA A 820 4.68 -20.37 37.52
CA ALA A 820 6.14 -20.32 37.65
C ALA A 820 6.70 -21.74 37.88
N SER A 821 7.79 -22.07 37.21
CA SER A 821 8.53 -23.31 37.48
C SER A 821 9.32 -23.19 38.78
N GLU A 822 9.87 -22.00 39.05
CA GLU A 822 10.64 -21.68 40.24
C GLU A 822 10.38 -20.22 40.65
N THR A 823 10.33 -19.97 41.96
CA THR A 823 10.25 -18.63 42.54
C THR A 823 11.53 -18.35 43.33
N ILE A 824 12.14 -17.19 43.13
CA ILE A 824 13.37 -16.77 43.81
C ILE A 824 13.11 -15.46 44.54
N GLU A 825 13.23 -15.46 45.86
CA GLU A 825 13.09 -14.25 46.68
C GLU A 825 14.39 -13.43 46.66
N ILE A 826 14.27 -12.14 46.35
CA ILE A 826 15.36 -11.17 46.33
C ILE A 826 14.96 -10.01 47.25
N PRO A 827 15.30 -10.08 48.55
CA PRO A 827 14.85 -9.09 49.52
C PRO A 827 15.44 -7.69 49.27
N GLU A 828 16.64 -7.63 48.67
CA GLU A 828 17.33 -6.38 48.33
C GLU A 828 17.87 -6.41 46.88
N PRO A 829 17.13 -5.85 45.90
CA PRO A 829 17.53 -5.88 44.49
C PRO A 829 18.87 -5.18 44.20
N SER A 830 19.26 -4.19 44.99
CA SER A 830 20.49 -3.42 44.80
C SER A 830 21.76 -4.13 45.29
N SER A 831 21.63 -5.17 46.11
CA SER A 831 22.77 -5.89 46.70
C SER A 831 23.03 -7.26 46.06
N ILE A 832 22.16 -7.71 45.15
CA ILE A 832 22.32 -9.01 44.49
C ILE A 832 23.40 -8.97 43.39
N SER A 833 24.30 -9.96 43.42
CA SER A 833 25.27 -10.18 42.34
C SER A 833 24.57 -10.85 41.15
N VAL A 834 24.46 -10.13 40.03
CA VAL A 834 23.84 -10.65 38.80
C VAL A 834 24.53 -11.93 38.30
N PRO A 835 25.87 -12.04 38.28
CA PRO A 835 26.54 -13.30 37.94
C PRO A 835 26.12 -14.49 38.83
N GLU A 836 26.06 -14.31 40.15
CA GLU A 836 25.66 -15.38 41.09
C GLU A 836 24.20 -15.81 40.90
N LEU A 837 23.32 -14.85 40.60
CA LEU A 837 21.93 -15.13 40.26
C LEU A 837 21.83 -15.95 38.96
N LEU A 838 22.63 -15.61 37.94
CA LEU A 838 22.68 -16.35 36.68
C LEU A 838 23.25 -17.77 36.85
N ASP A 839 24.26 -17.94 37.70
CA ASP A 839 24.78 -19.27 38.08
C ASP A 839 23.69 -20.13 38.77
N THR A 840 22.95 -19.53 39.71
CA THR A 840 21.85 -20.23 40.39
C THR A 840 20.75 -20.66 39.41
N ILE A 841 20.37 -19.77 38.49
CA ILE A 841 19.38 -20.07 37.44
C ILE A 841 19.88 -21.18 36.51
N LYS A 842 21.16 -21.12 36.11
CA LYS A 842 21.82 -22.15 35.30
C LYS A 842 21.76 -23.53 35.95
N GLU A 843 22.12 -23.64 37.21
CA GLU A 843 22.06 -24.91 37.95
C GLU A 843 20.63 -25.47 37.97
N LYS A 844 19.63 -24.63 38.24
CA LYS A 844 18.22 -25.03 38.25
C LYS A 844 17.72 -25.50 36.88
N ILE A 845 18.15 -24.86 35.78
CA ILE A 845 17.83 -25.32 34.42
C ILE A 845 18.36 -26.73 34.21
N PHE A 846 19.64 -27.00 34.53
CA PHE A 846 20.23 -28.32 34.36
C PHE A 846 19.54 -29.40 35.21
N GLN A 847 19.17 -29.09 36.45
CA GLN A 847 18.43 -30.03 37.29
C GLN A 847 17.07 -30.38 36.67
N ARG A 848 16.32 -29.38 36.19
CA ARG A 848 15.02 -29.61 35.53
C ARG A 848 15.14 -30.42 34.25
N GLU A 849 16.18 -30.20 33.44
CA GLU A 849 16.40 -30.99 32.23
C GLU A 849 16.75 -32.45 32.55
N LYS A 850 17.52 -32.67 33.62
CA LYS A 850 17.81 -34.02 34.12
C LYS A 850 16.53 -34.71 34.60
N GLU A 851 15.68 -34.02 35.34
CA GLU A 851 14.37 -34.53 35.79
C GLU A 851 13.45 -34.86 34.62
N GLN A 852 13.31 -33.96 33.63
CA GLN A 852 12.48 -34.21 32.43
C GLN A 852 12.99 -35.40 31.61
N LYS A 853 14.32 -35.58 31.48
CA LYS A 853 14.91 -36.77 30.82
C LYS A 853 14.59 -38.06 31.57
N LEU A 854 14.61 -38.04 32.91
CA LEU A 854 14.26 -39.19 33.76
C LEU A 854 12.76 -39.55 33.66
N GLU A 855 11.89 -38.53 33.60
CA GLU A 855 10.44 -38.70 33.44
C GLU A 855 10.08 -39.28 32.07
N LEU A 856 10.73 -38.83 30.98
CA LEU A 856 10.55 -39.36 29.63
C LEU A 856 11.03 -40.82 29.48
N GLN A 857 11.97 -41.27 30.32
CA GLN A 857 12.46 -42.65 30.36
C GLN A 857 11.62 -43.58 31.25
N GLY A 858 10.50 -43.10 31.82
CA GLY A 858 9.60 -43.92 32.64
C GLY A 858 10.14 -44.26 34.04
N ILE A 859 11.20 -43.59 34.50
CA ILE A 859 11.77 -43.81 35.83
C ILE A 859 11.03 -42.89 36.81
N LYS A 860 10.01 -43.43 37.50
CA LYS A 860 9.35 -42.73 38.61
C LYS A 860 10.37 -42.33 39.68
N ARG A 861 10.28 -41.09 40.17
CA ARG A 861 11.07 -40.54 41.29
C ARG A 861 11.13 -41.55 42.46
N PRO A 862 12.29 -41.79 43.09
CA PRO A 862 12.30 -42.31 44.45
C PRO A 862 11.71 -41.23 45.36
N SER A 863 10.68 -41.59 46.11
CA SER A 863 10.06 -40.74 47.12
C SER A 863 11.10 -40.31 48.16
N PHE A 864 11.25 -39.00 48.35
CA PHE A 864 11.74 -38.40 49.58
C PHE A 864 10.75 -37.36 50.06
#